data_AF-A0A0A2K2N1-F1
#
_entry.id   AF-A0A0A2K2N1-F1
#
_cell.length_a   1.000
_cell.length_b   1.000
_cell.length_c   1.000
_cell.angle_alpha   90.00
_cell.angle_beta   90.00
_cell.angle_gamma   90.00
#
_symmetry.space_group_name_H-M   'P 1'
#
loop_
_entity.id
_entity.type
_entity.pdbx_description
1 polymer ?
#
loop_
_entity_poly.entity_id
_entity_poly.type
_entity_poly.pdbx_seq_one_letter_code
_entity_poly.pdbx_strand_id
1 'polypeptide(L)'
;MEEEGTWINLFFSGSRQNILNANEIEGQKFRPFCAEDDNWELGGRADISRVPDTNSIQVFWLRIKGRRKFVGKVFPCYSKRDAIIQLHRIGVLPSPENIGDAIYEFDRFYREARAYSHIDLFCPARERIYFPQYHGVITDIPQSRFSSGYYHKRAVVLEAIKPDLRSRRVLSEVVNHHPETFLAILETLSSKFCTTNTVLSLSSFEQEWYHSLLKDRIRRLDTLHRIGITHGDIRDIHFRLPNDIYDTVLYDFSESYTFSRKQPFRVCGGRLRPLSLISEGERERVLLHVLDRAASRDLRSHLIRFNRKASVAGIDSKHISSVDDALWKSLDKEEDLLELIILRVSYHPDEFSMPTLNSIFPFLEAVCPNSDLCWHIRRAYFASSKIHFKIYFGNPFKRFLDMAETLLSYLTTRNPNVYPFAKPQTSFTFSSDWDPVDSIREWTDFNYDTLHMRFRNELSRHVSPFDTAKNCEDGGFNNIFDERGLSDLICMSIMGPVSAVLPSSFITSGGRVTQHIGCIPDWGAGKDAARDQFGKAKALVLGDTKFNWSSMSAINVVQNMRNGFYEDSNLIDSVRPIEQVQHYGAVYGCRYVYIISDQELVVMQLHLAPAPFRTSPRPQRTRLPPSHQRVTSSSTISKQLTDISLDESSFRASIGLVEYKRIPWSATSGLTIKLALYCLVRLAAEDGSDLKTDYPRLTSQVESSGTQLLPSMVLPTSEPRIIIGTSSTVTSTLQTSNEAAAQFYDVTVQWNKARTGYVYQDNYGKWVFDDSTSNWKQIGNQIYKFQGAPPYARSSIPH
;
A
#
# COMPACT_ATOMS: atom_id res chain seq x y z
N MET A 1 5.05 40.21 -22.57
CA MET A 1 5.55 39.08 -21.74
C MET A 1 4.45 38.72 -20.73
N GLU A 2 3.33 38.16 -21.19
CA GLU A 2 2.15 37.88 -20.34
C GLU A 2 1.44 36.55 -20.66
N GLU A 3 1.96 35.72 -21.56
CA GLU A 3 1.29 34.48 -21.99
C GLU A 3 1.59 33.26 -21.09
N GLU A 4 2.75 33.20 -20.42
CA GLU A 4 3.18 32.01 -19.67
C GLU A 4 2.25 31.65 -18.49
N GLY A 5 1.56 32.62 -17.89
CA GLY A 5 0.52 32.34 -16.89
C GLY A 5 -0.79 31.82 -17.49
N THR A 6 -1.11 32.21 -18.72
CA THR A 6 -2.45 32.03 -19.32
C THR A 6 -2.73 30.57 -19.66
N TRP A 7 -1.78 29.85 -20.27
CA TRP A 7 -1.95 28.43 -20.56
C TRP A 7 -2.04 27.59 -19.28
N ILE A 8 -1.17 27.86 -18.29
CA ILE A 8 -1.13 27.08 -17.04
C ILE A 8 -2.43 27.25 -16.26
N ASN A 9 -2.94 28.47 -16.16
CA ASN A 9 -4.22 28.77 -15.53
C ASN A 9 -5.41 28.15 -16.28
N LEU A 10 -5.40 28.14 -17.62
CA LEU A 10 -6.43 27.50 -18.43
C LEU A 10 -6.42 25.97 -18.28
N PHE A 11 -5.25 25.33 -18.33
CA PHE A 11 -5.16 23.87 -18.28
C PHE A 11 -5.59 23.34 -16.91
N PHE A 12 -5.16 23.97 -15.81
CA PHE A 12 -5.50 23.52 -14.47
C PHE A 12 -6.78 24.13 -13.87
N SER A 13 -7.56 24.93 -14.62
CA SER A 13 -8.78 25.54 -14.11
C SER A 13 -9.77 24.49 -13.58
N GLY A 14 -10.05 24.53 -12.26
CA GLY A 14 -10.88 23.53 -11.57
C GLY A 14 -10.12 22.34 -10.97
N SER A 15 -8.78 22.36 -10.89
CA SER A 15 -7.96 21.28 -10.34
C SER A 15 -6.83 21.79 -9.40
N ARG A 16 -6.31 20.92 -8.52
CA ARG A 16 -5.31 21.31 -7.49
C ARG A 16 -3.86 21.27 -8.03
N GLN A 17 -3.08 22.29 -7.67
CA GLN A 17 -1.81 22.68 -8.28
C GLN A 17 -0.55 21.88 -7.85
N ASN A 18 -0.65 20.57 -7.59
CA ASN A 18 0.47 19.79 -7.02
C ASN A 18 1.69 19.61 -7.96
N ILE A 19 1.56 19.90 -9.26
CA ILE A 19 2.58 19.60 -10.29
C ILE A 19 3.59 20.75 -10.48
N LEU A 20 3.20 21.99 -10.16
CA LEU A 20 3.92 23.20 -10.63
C LEU A 20 5.32 23.40 -10.01
N ASN A 21 5.58 22.79 -8.85
CA ASN A 21 6.84 22.92 -8.10
C ASN A 21 8.00 22.10 -8.67
N ALA A 22 7.76 21.22 -9.65
CA ALA A 22 8.85 20.56 -10.35
C ALA A 22 9.40 21.47 -11.45
N ASN A 23 10.73 21.52 -11.55
CA ASN A 23 11.41 21.99 -12.75
C ASN A 23 10.93 21.14 -13.93
N GLU A 24 10.73 21.75 -15.10
CA GLU A 24 10.50 20.98 -16.32
C GLU A 24 11.70 20.08 -16.61
N ILE A 25 11.49 19.06 -17.45
CA ILE A 25 12.61 18.30 -18.04
C ILE A 25 13.25 19.19 -19.11
N GLU A 26 13.98 20.22 -18.68
CA GLU A 26 14.80 21.12 -19.51
C GLU A 26 15.99 20.36 -20.09
N GLY A 27 15.71 19.50 -21.06
CA GLY A 27 16.71 18.67 -21.71
C GLY A 27 16.06 17.55 -22.50
N GLN A 28 16.35 17.50 -23.80
CA GLN A 28 15.85 16.49 -24.76
C GLN A 28 16.40 15.06 -24.52
N LYS A 29 16.90 14.77 -23.31
CA LYS A 29 17.59 13.54 -22.94
C LYS A 29 16.66 12.62 -22.14
N PHE A 30 15.78 11.91 -22.85
CA PHE A 30 15.15 10.72 -22.30
C PHE A 30 16.21 9.73 -21.81
N ARG A 31 15.89 8.97 -20.76
CA ARG A 31 16.72 7.88 -20.24
C ARG A 31 17.05 6.89 -21.38
N PRO A 32 18.33 6.65 -21.72
CA PRO A 32 18.68 5.60 -22.68
C PRO A 32 18.37 4.22 -22.09
N PHE A 33 17.95 3.29 -22.93
CA PHE A 33 17.81 1.89 -22.56
C PHE A 33 19.18 1.22 -22.45
N CYS A 34 19.63 0.98 -21.23
CA CYS A 34 20.84 0.20 -20.95
C CYS A 34 20.48 -1.29 -20.86
N ALA A 35 20.91 -2.08 -21.84
CA ALA A 35 20.81 -3.54 -21.78
C ALA A 35 21.85 -4.12 -20.80
N GLU A 36 21.55 -5.30 -20.24
CA GLU A 36 22.50 -6.09 -19.42
C GLU A 36 23.58 -6.81 -20.26
N ASP A 37 23.40 -6.82 -21.58
CA ASP A 37 24.25 -7.47 -22.57
C ASP A 37 23.97 -6.81 -23.93
N ASP A 38 25.03 -6.43 -24.65
CA ASP A 38 24.93 -5.86 -26.00
C ASP A 38 24.43 -6.88 -27.04
N ASN A 39 24.31 -8.17 -26.71
CA ASN A 39 23.73 -9.21 -27.55
C ASN A 39 22.19 -9.29 -27.44
N TRP A 40 21.53 -8.15 -27.64
CA TRP A 40 20.06 -8.05 -27.75
C TRP A 40 19.56 -7.97 -29.20
N GLU A 41 18.34 -8.44 -29.45
CA GLU A 41 17.67 -8.34 -30.77
C GLU A 41 16.18 -7.98 -30.64
N LEU A 42 15.61 -7.37 -31.68
CA LEU A 42 14.17 -7.21 -31.88
C LEU A 42 13.68 -8.40 -32.72
N GLY A 43 13.10 -9.38 -32.03
CA GLY A 43 12.69 -10.65 -32.60
C GLY A 43 11.42 -10.57 -33.47
N GLY A 44 10.58 -11.60 -33.33
CA GLY A 44 9.23 -11.56 -33.89
C GLY A 44 8.38 -10.43 -33.29
N ARG A 45 7.45 -9.91 -34.09
CA ARG A 45 6.40 -8.98 -33.64
C ARG A 45 5.64 -9.51 -32.42
N ALA A 46 5.25 -8.61 -31.52
CA ALA A 46 4.42 -8.90 -30.35
C ALA A 46 2.94 -8.62 -30.63
N ASP A 47 2.63 -7.48 -31.26
CA ASP A 47 1.32 -7.26 -31.89
C ASP A 47 1.31 -7.86 -33.30
N ILE A 48 0.43 -8.83 -33.52
CA ILE A 48 0.17 -9.49 -34.81
C ILE A 48 -1.16 -9.06 -35.45
N SER A 49 -1.96 -8.23 -34.77
CA SER A 49 -3.30 -7.84 -35.21
C SER A 49 -3.29 -6.75 -36.29
N ARG A 50 -2.34 -5.82 -36.22
CA ARG A 50 -2.17 -4.73 -37.20
C ARG A 50 -1.36 -5.22 -38.41
N VAL A 51 -1.85 -5.00 -39.61
CA VAL A 51 -1.05 -5.17 -40.85
C VAL A 51 0.18 -4.26 -40.76
N PRO A 52 1.41 -4.74 -41.02
CA PRO A 52 2.59 -3.89 -40.93
C PRO A 52 2.61 -2.91 -42.12
N ASP A 53 2.85 -1.63 -41.83
CA ASP A 53 3.16 -0.60 -42.82
C ASP A 53 4.44 0.17 -42.43
N THR A 54 5.10 0.71 -43.45
CA THR A 54 6.23 1.64 -43.39
C THR A 54 6.04 2.86 -42.48
N ASN A 55 4.80 3.33 -42.27
CA ASN A 55 4.45 4.44 -41.38
C ASN A 55 3.72 3.98 -40.10
N SER A 56 3.59 2.67 -39.89
CA SER A 56 2.95 2.11 -38.69
C SER A 56 3.94 2.04 -37.52
N ILE A 57 3.46 2.33 -36.30
CA ILE A 57 4.20 1.97 -35.10
C ILE A 57 4.09 0.45 -34.91
N GLN A 58 5.23 -0.20 -34.78
CA GLN A 58 5.33 -1.66 -34.63
C GLN A 58 5.75 -2.03 -33.21
N VAL A 59 5.39 -3.23 -32.76
CA VAL A 59 5.71 -3.73 -31.42
C VAL A 59 6.41 -5.06 -31.54
N PHE A 60 7.60 -5.21 -30.96
CA PHE A 60 8.46 -6.39 -31.08
C PHE A 60 8.86 -6.96 -29.72
N TRP A 61 9.09 -8.27 -29.67
CA TRP A 61 9.72 -8.90 -28.51
C TRP A 61 11.23 -8.60 -28.52
N LEU A 62 11.70 -7.78 -27.58
CA LEU A 62 13.12 -7.54 -27.36
C LEU A 62 13.69 -8.72 -26.58
N ARG A 63 14.62 -9.43 -27.20
CA ARG A 63 15.28 -10.63 -26.66
C ARG A 63 16.68 -10.28 -26.19
N ILE A 64 17.09 -10.83 -25.06
CA ILE A 64 18.47 -10.78 -24.55
C ILE A 64 18.88 -12.22 -24.24
N LYS A 65 20.04 -12.68 -24.77
CA LYS A 65 20.47 -14.09 -24.70
C LYS A 65 19.34 -15.06 -25.14
N GLY A 66 18.65 -14.72 -26.23
CA GLY A 66 17.50 -15.43 -26.80
C GLY A 66 16.18 -15.32 -26.01
N ARG A 67 16.18 -14.83 -24.76
CA ARG A 67 14.98 -14.77 -23.91
C ARG A 67 14.21 -13.47 -24.14
N ARG A 68 12.90 -13.57 -24.42
CA ARG A 68 11.99 -12.41 -24.54
C ARG A 68 11.86 -11.72 -23.16
N LYS A 69 12.60 -10.63 -22.94
CA LYS A 69 12.72 -9.96 -21.64
C LYS A 69 11.98 -8.61 -21.58
N PHE A 70 11.97 -7.88 -22.69
CA PHE A 70 11.30 -6.58 -22.82
C PHE A 70 10.46 -6.53 -24.10
N VAL A 71 9.69 -5.46 -24.27
CA VAL A 71 9.01 -5.12 -25.52
C VAL A 71 9.61 -3.83 -26.07
N GLY A 72 10.03 -3.87 -27.34
CA GLY A 72 10.45 -2.68 -28.08
C GLY A 72 9.29 -2.17 -28.93
N LYS A 73 8.74 -1.00 -28.61
CA LYS A 73 7.78 -0.30 -29.46
C LYS A 73 8.56 0.62 -30.39
N VAL A 74 8.55 0.32 -31.68
CA VAL A 74 9.42 0.89 -32.72
C VAL A 74 8.64 1.89 -33.56
N PHE A 75 9.16 3.11 -33.70
CA PHE A 75 8.45 4.26 -34.28
C PHE A 75 9.09 4.70 -35.60
N PRO A 76 8.30 5.05 -36.63
CA PRO A 76 8.82 5.72 -37.82
C PRO A 76 9.47 7.06 -37.46
N CYS A 77 10.28 7.59 -38.38
CA CYS A 77 10.93 8.89 -38.19
C CYS A 77 9.95 10.02 -38.55
N TYR A 78 9.67 10.91 -37.61
CA TYR A 78 8.93 12.14 -37.86
C TYR A 78 9.91 13.23 -38.35
N SER A 79 9.73 13.74 -39.56
CA SER A 79 10.70 14.65 -40.19
C SER A 79 10.32 16.12 -40.03
N LYS A 80 11.29 17.01 -40.30
CA LYS A 80 11.04 18.46 -40.45
C LYS A 80 9.95 18.76 -41.49
N ARG A 81 9.82 17.91 -42.53
CA ARG A 81 8.78 18.08 -43.57
C ARG A 81 7.39 17.76 -43.02
N ASP A 82 7.26 16.74 -42.18
CA ASP A 82 5.99 16.37 -41.54
C ASP A 82 5.55 17.45 -40.55
N ALA A 83 6.51 17.98 -39.77
CA ALA A 83 6.29 19.13 -38.90
C ALA A 83 5.76 20.36 -39.68
N ILE A 84 6.40 20.73 -40.80
CA ILE A 84 5.94 21.82 -41.68
C ILE A 84 4.53 21.55 -42.21
N ILE A 85 4.23 20.31 -42.65
CA ILE A 85 2.90 19.93 -43.15
C ILE A 85 1.83 20.05 -42.06
N GLN A 86 2.12 19.65 -40.82
CA GLN A 86 1.16 19.80 -39.71
C GLN A 86 1.01 21.27 -39.29
N LEU A 87 2.08 22.07 -39.25
CA LEU A 87 2.02 23.51 -38.96
C LEU A 87 1.08 24.23 -39.95
N HIS A 88 1.21 23.97 -41.25
CA HIS A 88 0.28 24.50 -42.25
C HIS A 88 -1.17 24.03 -42.04
N ARG A 89 -1.39 22.75 -41.69
CA ARG A 89 -2.73 22.21 -41.40
C ARG A 89 -3.40 22.80 -40.15
N ILE A 90 -2.63 23.39 -39.24
CA ILE A 90 -3.15 24.09 -38.06
C ILE A 90 -3.18 25.62 -38.22
N GLY A 91 -2.76 26.15 -39.37
CA GLY A 91 -2.74 27.59 -39.66
C GLY A 91 -1.55 28.35 -39.08
N VAL A 92 -0.50 27.65 -38.62
CA VAL A 92 0.71 28.26 -38.04
C VAL A 92 1.80 28.39 -39.11
N LEU A 93 2.44 29.56 -39.18
CA LEU A 93 3.58 29.80 -40.07
C LEU A 93 4.83 29.02 -39.60
N PRO A 94 5.48 28.24 -40.47
CA PRO A 94 6.70 27.52 -40.10
C PRO A 94 7.90 28.47 -39.88
N SER A 95 8.32 28.61 -38.63
CA SER A 95 9.61 29.18 -38.23
C SER A 95 10.56 28.05 -37.78
N PRO A 96 11.89 28.28 -37.72
CA PRO A 96 12.82 27.26 -37.22
C PRO A 96 12.50 26.76 -35.81
N GLU A 97 11.97 27.65 -34.96
CA GLU A 97 11.52 27.36 -33.60
C GLU A 97 10.22 26.54 -33.61
N ASN A 98 9.17 27.03 -34.29
CA ASN A 98 7.88 26.32 -34.42
C ASN A 98 8.05 24.91 -35.01
N ILE A 99 9.01 24.71 -35.91
CA ILE A 99 9.35 23.39 -36.47
C ILE A 99 9.99 22.47 -35.42
N GLY A 100 10.83 23.00 -34.54
CA GLY A 100 11.41 22.26 -33.41
C GLY A 100 10.33 21.83 -32.41
N ASP A 101 9.47 22.78 -32.02
CA ASP A 101 8.33 22.52 -31.14
C ASP A 101 7.35 21.51 -31.77
N ALA A 102 7.03 21.65 -33.06
CA ALA A 102 6.13 20.74 -33.77
C ALA A 102 6.69 19.32 -33.89
N ILE A 103 8.02 19.13 -33.95
CA ILE A 103 8.62 17.79 -33.81
C ILE A 103 8.43 17.27 -32.38
N TYR A 104 8.70 18.10 -31.37
CA TYR A 104 8.55 17.71 -29.96
C TYR A 104 7.08 17.41 -29.56
N GLU A 105 6.10 18.05 -30.21
CA GLU A 105 4.67 17.89 -29.91
C GLU A 105 3.92 16.86 -30.76
N PHE A 106 4.26 16.70 -32.04
CA PHE A 106 3.50 15.81 -32.95
C PHE A 106 4.17 14.45 -33.20
N ASP A 107 5.46 14.30 -32.87
CA ASP A 107 6.13 13.00 -32.98
C ASP A 107 5.69 12.06 -31.85
N ARG A 108 4.99 10.99 -32.24
CA ARG A 108 4.49 9.94 -31.34
C ARG A 108 5.58 9.29 -30.47
N PHE A 109 6.83 9.25 -30.95
CA PHE A 109 7.98 8.78 -30.16
C PHE A 109 8.23 9.71 -28.96
N TYR A 110 8.26 11.03 -29.17
CA TYR A 110 8.49 12.00 -28.09
C TYR A 110 7.31 12.04 -27.12
N ARG A 111 6.07 11.90 -27.59
CA ARG A 111 4.88 11.82 -26.73
C ARG A 111 4.95 10.63 -25.77
N GLU A 112 5.12 9.43 -26.30
CA GLU A 112 5.07 8.22 -25.50
C GLU A 112 6.29 8.11 -24.56
N ALA A 113 7.49 8.47 -25.02
CA ALA A 113 8.68 8.55 -24.16
C ALA A 113 8.54 9.60 -23.04
N ARG A 114 7.91 10.76 -23.31
CA ARG A 114 7.62 11.78 -22.30
C ARG A 114 6.61 11.27 -21.28
N ALA A 115 5.48 10.70 -21.73
CA ALA A 115 4.44 10.18 -20.84
C ALA A 115 4.99 9.12 -19.87
N TYR A 116 5.75 8.13 -20.37
CA TYR A 116 6.38 7.13 -19.51
C TYR A 116 7.44 7.72 -18.57
N SER A 117 8.29 8.64 -19.05
CA SER A 117 9.29 9.32 -18.19
C SER A 117 8.61 10.13 -17.08
N HIS A 118 7.47 10.76 -17.38
CA HIS A 118 6.69 11.56 -16.44
C HIS A 118 5.93 10.70 -15.43
N ILE A 119 5.41 9.54 -15.83
CA ILE A 119 4.87 8.51 -14.92
C ILE A 119 5.96 8.05 -13.93
N ASP A 120 7.16 7.75 -14.41
CA ASP A 120 8.28 7.29 -13.56
C ASP A 120 8.80 8.35 -12.57
N LEU A 121 8.58 9.64 -12.87
CA LEU A 121 8.96 10.76 -11.99
C LEU A 121 7.84 11.10 -10.99
N PHE A 122 6.61 11.27 -11.46
CA PHE A 122 5.52 11.88 -10.69
C PHE A 122 4.51 10.89 -10.09
N CYS A 123 4.43 9.67 -10.60
CA CYS A 123 3.54 8.65 -10.04
C CYS A 123 4.18 7.99 -8.80
N PRO A 124 3.48 7.87 -7.65
CA PRO A 124 3.94 7.07 -6.52
C PRO A 124 4.19 5.61 -6.91
N ALA A 125 5.18 4.96 -6.29
CA ALA A 125 5.60 3.60 -6.64
C ALA A 125 4.45 2.56 -6.62
N ARG A 126 3.47 2.75 -5.74
CA ARG A 126 2.23 1.95 -5.67
C ARG A 126 1.37 2.02 -6.94
N GLU A 127 1.16 3.22 -7.48
CA GLU A 127 0.26 3.48 -8.61
C GLU A 127 0.95 3.31 -9.97
N ARG A 128 2.28 3.21 -10.01
CA ARG A 128 3.04 2.86 -11.24
C ARG A 128 2.65 1.50 -11.81
N ILE A 129 2.15 0.58 -10.98
CA ILE A 129 1.72 -0.76 -11.43
C ILE A 129 0.60 -0.71 -12.48
N TYR A 130 -0.12 0.42 -12.58
CA TYR A 130 -1.19 0.66 -13.55
C TYR A 130 -0.72 0.75 -15.00
N PHE A 131 0.58 0.91 -15.22
CA PHE A 131 1.20 1.16 -16.51
C PHE A 131 2.32 0.12 -16.77
N PRO A 132 2.73 -0.12 -18.03
CA PRO A 132 3.95 -0.88 -18.31
C PRO A 132 5.18 -0.24 -17.65
N GLN A 133 6.05 -1.04 -17.03
CA GLN A 133 7.33 -0.51 -16.54
C GLN A 133 8.16 0.04 -17.71
N TYR A 134 8.73 1.24 -17.53
CA TYR A 134 9.58 1.91 -18.50
C TYR A 134 11.06 1.59 -18.26
N HIS A 135 11.78 1.26 -19.33
CA HIS A 135 13.21 0.94 -19.27
C HIS A 135 14.10 1.91 -20.04
N GLY A 136 13.52 2.90 -20.72
CA GLY A 136 14.23 3.93 -21.50
C GLY A 136 13.92 3.87 -23.01
N VAL A 137 14.67 4.65 -23.78
CA VAL A 137 14.58 4.71 -25.25
C VAL A 137 15.85 4.24 -25.94
N ILE A 138 15.71 3.82 -27.20
CA ILE A 138 16.81 3.60 -28.15
C ILE A 138 16.58 4.56 -29.32
N THR A 139 17.59 5.33 -29.71
CA THR A 139 17.47 6.40 -30.72
C THR A 139 18.13 6.08 -32.06
N ASP A 140 19.10 5.16 -32.09
CA ASP A 140 19.64 4.60 -33.33
C ASP A 140 19.86 3.08 -33.23
N ILE A 141 18.81 2.32 -33.58
CA ILE A 141 18.84 0.86 -33.70
C ILE A 141 19.42 0.52 -35.08
N PRO A 142 20.52 -0.25 -35.19
CA PRO A 142 21.03 -0.70 -36.48
C PRO A 142 20.19 -1.86 -37.05
N GLN A 143 20.08 -1.93 -38.39
CA GLN A 143 19.20 -2.87 -39.10
C GLN A 143 19.46 -4.36 -38.76
N SER A 144 20.72 -4.71 -38.47
CA SER A 144 21.11 -6.07 -38.03
C SER A 144 20.45 -6.55 -36.74
N ARG A 145 19.81 -5.66 -35.96
CA ARG A 145 19.07 -6.00 -34.74
C ARG A 145 17.63 -6.45 -35.00
N PHE A 146 17.12 -6.35 -36.23
CA PHE A 146 15.75 -6.72 -36.58
C PHE A 146 15.69 -8.12 -37.19
N SER A 147 15.06 -9.07 -36.49
CA SER A 147 14.77 -10.40 -37.05
C SER A 147 13.49 -10.40 -37.93
N SER A 148 12.66 -9.35 -37.88
CA SER A 148 11.42 -9.23 -38.66
C SER A 148 10.89 -7.78 -38.75
N GLY A 149 9.91 -7.53 -39.62
CA GLY A 149 9.16 -6.26 -39.70
C GLY A 149 9.87 -5.12 -40.46
N TYR A 150 9.28 -3.92 -40.46
CA TYR A 150 9.92 -2.74 -41.07
C TYR A 150 10.96 -2.13 -40.13
N TYR A 151 12.09 -1.74 -40.70
CA TYR A 151 13.20 -1.11 -40.01
C TYR A 151 12.90 0.36 -39.67
N HIS A 152 12.91 0.71 -38.38
CA HIS A 152 13.00 2.09 -37.93
C HIS A 152 14.04 2.23 -36.80
N LYS A 153 14.75 3.36 -36.78
CA LYS A 153 15.88 3.61 -35.88
C LYS A 153 15.52 3.81 -34.39
N ARG A 154 14.24 4.04 -34.05
CA ARG A 154 13.83 4.54 -32.72
C ARG A 154 12.85 3.61 -32.03
N ALA A 155 13.04 3.37 -30.73
CA ALA A 155 12.10 2.63 -29.90
C ALA A 155 11.96 3.15 -28.47
N VAL A 156 10.77 2.98 -27.90
CA VAL A 156 10.50 3.02 -26.46
C VAL A 156 10.54 1.58 -25.94
N VAL A 157 11.26 1.32 -24.86
CA VAL A 157 11.44 -0.03 -24.29
C VAL A 157 10.65 -0.17 -22.99
N LEU A 158 9.78 -1.18 -22.97
CA LEU A 158 8.76 -1.42 -21.93
C LEU A 158 8.80 -2.87 -21.42
N GLU A 159 8.13 -3.11 -20.30
CA GLU A 159 7.87 -4.43 -19.72
C GLU A 159 7.29 -5.45 -20.73
N ALA A 160 7.71 -6.71 -20.62
CA ALA A 160 7.23 -7.81 -21.47
C ALA A 160 5.91 -8.43 -20.96
N ILE A 161 4.83 -7.64 -20.99
CA ILE A 161 3.46 -8.02 -20.55
C ILE A 161 2.86 -9.08 -21.49
N LYS A 162 2.16 -10.07 -20.92
CA LYS A 162 1.54 -11.21 -21.62
C LYS A 162 0.13 -11.48 -21.07
N PRO A 163 -0.73 -12.26 -21.77
CA PRO A 163 -2.01 -12.72 -21.22
C PRO A 163 -1.78 -13.88 -20.23
N ASP A 164 -1.02 -13.63 -19.15
CA ASP A 164 -0.71 -14.58 -18.08
C ASP A 164 -0.86 -13.96 -16.68
N LEU A 165 -0.99 -14.81 -15.66
CA LEU A 165 -1.20 -14.35 -14.26
C LEU A 165 -0.03 -13.54 -13.69
N ARG A 166 1.18 -13.67 -14.25
CA ARG A 166 2.37 -12.93 -13.81
C ARG A 166 2.31 -11.47 -14.28
N SER A 167 1.59 -11.24 -15.37
CA SER A 167 1.37 -9.93 -15.98
C SER A 167 0.15 -9.19 -15.41
N ARG A 168 -0.75 -9.89 -14.71
CA ARG A 168 -1.92 -9.29 -14.03
C ARG A 168 -1.50 -8.36 -12.91
N ARG A 169 -2.36 -7.38 -12.62
CA ARG A 169 -2.25 -6.42 -11.52
C ARG A 169 -3.48 -6.59 -10.64
N VAL A 170 -3.31 -6.81 -9.34
CA VAL A 170 -4.43 -6.76 -8.38
C VAL A 170 -4.59 -5.30 -7.97
N LEU A 171 -5.80 -4.76 -8.09
CA LEU A 171 -6.15 -3.40 -7.69
C LEU A 171 -6.94 -3.45 -6.37
N SER A 172 -6.86 -2.38 -5.57
CA SER A 172 -7.54 -2.32 -4.28
C SER A 172 -8.96 -1.72 -4.40
N GLU A 173 -9.91 -2.20 -3.60
CA GLU A 173 -11.19 -1.52 -3.43
C GLU A 173 -10.95 -0.25 -2.61
N VAL A 174 -11.28 0.91 -3.17
CA VAL A 174 -11.17 2.23 -2.51
C VAL A 174 -12.55 2.85 -2.39
N VAL A 175 -12.86 3.32 -1.19
CA VAL A 175 -14.14 3.95 -0.84
C VAL A 175 -14.10 5.44 -1.18
N ASN A 176 -14.01 5.77 -2.48
CA ASN A 176 -14.06 7.15 -2.98
C ASN A 176 -15.34 7.40 -3.78
N HIS A 177 -15.89 8.61 -3.65
CA HIS A 177 -17.18 9.00 -4.21
C HIS A 177 -17.07 9.51 -5.65
N HIS A 178 -17.42 8.67 -6.63
CA HIS A 178 -17.98 9.15 -7.90
C HIS A 178 -19.52 9.12 -7.79
N PRO A 179 -20.27 10.18 -8.17
CA PRO A 179 -21.65 10.34 -7.69
C PRO A 179 -22.71 9.54 -8.46
N GLU A 180 -22.35 8.98 -9.62
CA GLU A 180 -23.28 8.20 -10.44
C GLU A 180 -23.08 6.70 -10.18
N THR A 181 -24.08 6.08 -9.55
CA THR A 181 -24.17 4.63 -9.46
C THR A 181 -24.18 4.05 -10.87
N PHE A 182 -23.33 3.06 -11.15
CA PHE A 182 -23.32 2.38 -12.46
C PHE A 182 -24.71 1.86 -12.86
N LEU A 183 -25.55 1.52 -11.89
CA LEU A 183 -26.97 1.19 -12.05
C LEU A 183 -27.79 2.36 -12.62
N ALA A 184 -27.66 3.58 -12.08
CA ALA A 184 -28.38 4.76 -12.59
C ALA A 184 -27.95 5.14 -14.02
N ILE A 185 -26.67 4.90 -14.36
CA ILE A 185 -26.18 5.04 -15.74
C ILE A 185 -26.79 3.95 -16.63
N LEU A 186 -26.79 2.69 -16.19
CA LEU A 186 -27.45 1.58 -16.91
C LEU A 186 -28.95 1.81 -17.10
N GLU A 187 -29.65 2.39 -16.13
CA GLU A 187 -31.07 2.76 -16.23
C GLU A 187 -31.28 3.93 -17.20
N THR A 188 -30.44 4.97 -17.12
CA THR A 188 -30.47 6.15 -18.02
C THR A 188 -30.12 5.77 -19.47
N LEU A 189 -29.27 4.76 -19.66
CA LEU A 189 -28.94 4.24 -20.99
C LEU A 189 -29.93 3.20 -21.46
N SER A 190 -30.41 2.29 -20.60
CA SER A 190 -31.47 1.34 -20.98
C SER A 190 -32.71 2.10 -21.42
N SER A 191 -33.11 3.17 -20.73
CA SER A 191 -34.23 4.03 -21.16
C SER A 191 -33.97 4.76 -22.48
N LYS A 192 -32.73 5.14 -22.80
CA LYS A 192 -32.34 5.65 -24.13
C LYS A 192 -32.26 4.55 -25.22
N PHE A 193 -31.95 3.31 -24.86
CA PHE A 193 -31.89 2.15 -25.75
C PHE A 193 -33.23 1.40 -25.89
N CYS A 194 -34.24 1.67 -25.04
CA CYS A 194 -35.57 1.04 -25.05
C CYS A 194 -36.42 1.36 -26.30
N THR A 195 -35.91 2.11 -27.28
CA THR A 195 -36.41 2.11 -28.66
C THR A 195 -36.09 0.80 -29.41
N THR A 196 -35.22 -0.05 -28.85
CA THR A 196 -34.96 -1.43 -29.27
C THR A 196 -35.41 -2.40 -28.17
N ASN A 197 -36.07 -3.49 -28.56
CA ASN A 197 -36.89 -4.32 -27.67
C ASN A 197 -36.11 -5.29 -26.73
N THR A 198 -34.82 -5.03 -26.49
CA THR A 198 -33.93 -5.88 -25.69
C THR A 198 -33.50 -5.19 -24.41
N VAL A 199 -34.28 -5.38 -23.34
CA VAL A 199 -33.85 -5.02 -21.97
C VAL A 199 -32.56 -5.77 -21.65
N LEU A 200 -31.58 -5.04 -21.10
CA LEU A 200 -30.21 -5.52 -20.88
C LEU A 200 -30.13 -6.45 -19.66
N SER A 201 -30.63 -7.69 -19.83
CA SER A 201 -30.81 -8.69 -18.77
C SER A 201 -29.48 -9.29 -18.28
N LEU A 202 -28.71 -8.50 -17.53
CA LEU A 202 -27.49 -8.90 -16.81
C LEU A 202 -27.83 -9.44 -15.42
N SER A 203 -27.17 -10.52 -15.02
CA SER A 203 -27.17 -11.00 -13.63
C SER A 203 -26.51 -9.98 -12.68
N SER A 204 -26.80 -10.08 -11.38
CA SER A 204 -26.12 -9.30 -10.33
C SER A 204 -24.59 -9.44 -10.42
N PHE A 205 -24.07 -10.65 -10.67
CA PHE A 205 -22.65 -10.88 -10.89
C PHE A 205 -22.08 -10.10 -12.08
N GLU A 206 -22.75 -10.15 -13.24
CA GLU A 206 -22.33 -9.39 -14.43
C GLU A 206 -22.31 -7.88 -14.11
N GLN A 207 -23.33 -7.35 -13.43
CA GLN A 207 -23.42 -5.95 -13.07
C GLN A 207 -22.28 -5.52 -12.10
N GLU A 208 -22.01 -6.30 -11.05
CA GLU A 208 -20.91 -6.06 -10.12
C GLU A 208 -19.55 -6.14 -10.80
N TRP A 209 -19.35 -7.09 -11.71
CA TRP A 209 -18.10 -7.28 -12.42
C TRP A 209 -17.82 -6.12 -13.41
N TYR A 210 -18.81 -5.69 -14.21
CA TYR A 210 -18.65 -4.53 -15.09
C TYR A 210 -18.49 -3.22 -14.30
N HIS A 211 -19.17 -3.07 -13.15
CA HIS A 211 -18.97 -1.93 -12.23
C HIS A 211 -17.53 -1.91 -11.65
N SER A 212 -17.00 -3.08 -11.28
CA SER A 212 -15.61 -3.21 -10.82
C SER A 212 -14.61 -2.90 -11.93
N LEU A 213 -14.87 -3.35 -13.17
CA LEU A 213 -14.06 -3.02 -14.35
C LEU A 213 -14.06 -1.51 -14.62
N LEU A 214 -15.22 -0.85 -14.54
CA LEU A 214 -15.35 0.60 -14.72
C LEU A 214 -14.51 1.37 -13.70
N LYS A 215 -14.62 1.04 -12.41
CA LYS A 215 -13.81 1.61 -11.33
C LYS A 215 -12.30 1.41 -11.57
N ASP A 216 -11.90 0.17 -11.90
CA ASP A 216 -10.51 -0.18 -12.19
C ASP A 216 -9.92 0.62 -13.37
N ARG A 217 -10.72 0.90 -14.41
CA ARG A 217 -10.27 1.67 -15.58
C ARG A 217 -10.22 3.17 -15.30
N ILE A 218 -11.25 3.73 -14.64
CA ILE A 218 -11.26 5.13 -14.22
C ILE A 218 -10.10 5.42 -13.25
N ARG A 219 -9.80 4.53 -12.30
CA ARG A 219 -8.69 4.71 -11.34
C ARG A 219 -7.31 4.84 -12.03
N ARG A 220 -7.05 4.02 -13.07
CA ARG A 220 -5.82 4.12 -13.89
C ARG A 220 -5.75 5.45 -14.65
N LEU A 221 -6.89 5.90 -15.17
CA LEU A 221 -7.01 7.13 -15.95
C LEU A 221 -6.86 8.40 -15.08
N ASP A 222 -7.57 8.45 -13.95
CA ASP A 222 -7.50 9.54 -12.96
C ASP A 222 -6.07 9.74 -12.43
N THR A 223 -5.30 8.65 -12.32
CA THR A 223 -3.88 8.69 -11.94
C THR A 223 -3.03 9.47 -12.94
N LEU A 224 -3.33 9.38 -14.25
CA LEU A 224 -2.67 10.17 -15.30
C LEU A 224 -3.08 11.64 -15.22
N HIS A 225 -4.38 11.93 -15.12
CA HIS A 225 -4.90 13.29 -15.04
C HIS A 225 -4.31 14.04 -13.84
N ARG A 226 -4.25 13.37 -12.68
CA ARG A 226 -3.67 13.93 -11.44
C ARG A 226 -2.19 14.30 -11.54
N ILE A 227 -1.44 13.74 -12.49
CA ILE A 227 -0.04 14.12 -12.80
C ILE A 227 0.10 14.97 -14.07
N GLY A 228 -1.01 15.41 -14.69
CA GLY A 228 -1.00 16.28 -15.87
C GLY A 228 -0.81 15.55 -17.20
N ILE A 229 -1.13 14.26 -17.28
CA ILE A 229 -1.15 13.48 -18.52
C ILE A 229 -2.61 13.23 -18.94
N THR A 230 -2.91 13.38 -20.24
CA THR A 230 -4.18 12.98 -20.88
C THR A 230 -3.88 11.96 -21.98
N HIS A 231 -4.67 10.89 -22.08
CA HIS A 231 -4.34 9.75 -22.94
C HIS A 231 -4.56 10.04 -24.45
N GLY A 232 -5.53 10.90 -24.79
CA GLY A 232 -5.92 11.28 -26.14
C GLY A 232 -6.75 10.23 -26.89
N ASP A 233 -6.29 8.97 -26.85
CA ASP A 233 -6.83 7.83 -27.61
C ASP A 233 -7.28 6.68 -26.69
N ILE A 234 -8.20 6.97 -25.75
CA ILE A 234 -8.85 5.94 -24.92
C ILE A 234 -9.63 4.95 -25.80
N ARG A 235 -9.21 3.68 -25.78
CA ARG A 235 -9.84 2.54 -26.46
C ARG A 235 -9.81 1.31 -25.55
N ASP A 236 -10.80 0.42 -25.66
CA ASP A 236 -10.87 -0.82 -24.86
C ASP A 236 -9.57 -1.66 -24.95
N ILE A 237 -8.98 -1.75 -26.14
CA ILE A 237 -7.73 -2.47 -26.41
C ILE A 237 -6.49 -1.87 -25.71
N HIS A 238 -6.61 -0.70 -25.07
CA HIS A 238 -5.50 -0.07 -24.32
C HIS A 238 -5.51 -0.44 -22.83
N PHE A 239 -6.50 -1.21 -22.35
CA PHE A 239 -6.55 -1.75 -20.99
C PHE A 239 -6.26 -3.27 -20.93
N ARG A 240 -6.56 -4.00 -22.01
CA ARG A 240 -6.37 -5.45 -22.15
C ARG A 240 -5.55 -5.82 -23.38
N LEU A 241 -4.97 -7.01 -23.39
CA LEU A 241 -4.17 -7.51 -24.51
C LEU A 241 -5.05 -8.14 -25.61
N PRO A 242 -4.59 -8.21 -26.88
CA PRO A 242 -5.33 -8.87 -27.94
C PRO A 242 -5.66 -10.34 -27.62
N ASN A 243 -6.93 -10.72 -27.80
CA ASN A 243 -7.52 -12.03 -27.45
C ASN A 243 -7.66 -12.33 -25.95
N ASP A 244 -7.31 -11.40 -25.07
CA ASP A 244 -7.55 -11.45 -23.63
C ASP A 244 -8.91 -10.83 -23.29
N ILE A 245 -9.58 -11.30 -22.23
CA ILE A 245 -10.79 -10.63 -21.71
C ILE A 245 -10.46 -9.66 -20.57
N TYR A 246 -9.42 -9.97 -19.80
CA TYR A 246 -9.06 -9.25 -18.58
C TYR A 246 -8.10 -8.12 -18.86
N ASP A 247 -8.28 -7.04 -18.10
CA ASP A 247 -7.33 -5.94 -18.10
C ASP A 247 -5.96 -6.37 -17.54
N THR A 248 -4.95 -5.56 -17.84
CA THR A 248 -3.61 -5.67 -17.25
C THR A 248 -3.22 -4.29 -16.73
N VAL A 249 -2.86 -3.40 -17.65
CA VAL A 249 -2.37 -2.04 -17.46
C VAL A 249 -2.98 -1.13 -18.52
N LEU A 250 -2.92 0.18 -18.31
CA LEU A 250 -3.22 1.19 -19.34
C LEU A 250 -1.96 1.47 -20.17
N TYR A 251 -2.03 1.36 -21.50
CA TYR A 251 -0.89 1.46 -22.42
C TYR A 251 -1.23 2.14 -23.76
N ASP A 252 -0.23 2.32 -24.64
CA ASP A 252 -0.31 3.04 -25.94
C ASP A 252 -0.50 4.57 -25.80
N PHE A 253 0.45 5.23 -25.12
CA PHE A 253 0.48 6.69 -24.96
C PHE A 253 0.96 7.46 -26.22
N SER A 254 0.83 6.87 -27.42
CA SER A 254 1.34 7.45 -28.67
C SER A 254 0.60 8.71 -29.13
N GLU A 255 -0.67 8.88 -28.73
CA GLU A 255 -1.49 10.09 -28.94
C GLU A 255 -1.67 10.94 -27.67
N SER A 256 -0.93 10.62 -26.59
CA SER A 256 -1.04 11.33 -25.33
C SER A 256 -0.50 12.77 -25.38
N TYR A 257 -0.98 13.58 -24.43
CA TYR A 257 -0.37 14.86 -24.07
C TYR A 257 0.09 14.79 -22.61
N THR A 258 1.28 15.31 -22.34
CA THR A 258 1.85 15.52 -21.00
C THR A 258 2.09 17.01 -20.85
N PHE A 259 1.61 17.58 -19.74
CA PHE A 259 1.68 19.01 -19.47
C PHE A 259 3.09 19.60 -19.60
N SER A 260 3.16 20.76 -20.25
CA SER A 260 4.32 21.66 -20.36
C SER A 260 3.90 23.08 -20.01
N ARG A 261 4.83 23.88 -19.46
CA ARG A 261 4.62 25.31 -19.21
C ARG A 261 4.49 26.08 -20.53
N LYS A 262 5.34 25.75 -21.52
CA LYS A 262 5.17 26.22 -22.91
C LYS A 262 3.82 25.76 -23.46
N GLN A 263 3.04 26.71 -23.98
CA GLN A 263 1.72 26.48 -24.55
C GLN A 263 1.82 25.61 -25.80
N PRO A 264 1.12 24.45 -25.87
CA PRO A 264 1.18 23.56 -27.02
C PRO A 264 0.34 24.07 -28.19
N PHE A 265 0.63 23.59 -29.39
CA PHE A 265 -0.19 23.83 -30.58
C PHE A 265 -1.58 23.17 -30.48
N ARG A 266 -1.66 21.95 -29.92
CA ARG A 266 -2.90 21.19 -29.72
C ARG A 266 -2.77 20.21 -28.55
N VAL A 267 -3.88 19.97 -27.84
CA VAL A 267 -3.99 18.90 -26.83
C VAL A 267 -4.95 17.84 -27.34
N CYS A 268 -4.52 16.57 -27.31
CA CYS A 268 -5.29 15.40 -27.80
C CYS A 268 -5.91 15.61 -29.20
N GLY A 269 -5.17 16.28 -30.10
CA GLY A 269 -5.62 16.60 -31.46
C GLY A 269 -6.63 17.76 -31.58
N GLY A 270 -7.17 18.26 -30.47
CA GLY A 270 -8.17 19.33 -30.42
C GLY A 270 -7.61 20.71 -30.07
N ARG A 271 -8.51 21.68 -29.85
CA ARG A 271 -8.18 23.01 -29.32
C ARG A 271 -7.81 22.94 -27.83
N LEU A 272 -7.04 23.94 -27.37
CA LEU A 272 -6.70 24.15 -25.97
C LEU A 272 -7.96 24.28 -25.11
N ARG A 273 -8.05 23.46 -24.06
CA ARG A 273 -9.18 23.35 -23.13
C ARG A 273 -8.68 22.89 -21.76
N PRO A 274 -9.42 23.13 -20.66
CA PRO A 274 -9.07 22.65 -19.33
C PRO A 274 -8.92 21.12 -19.25
N LEU A 275 -8.01 20.68 -18.39
CA LEU A 275 -7.80 19.27 -18.02
C LEU A 275 -9.09 18.62 -17.48
N SER A 276 -9.90 19.36 -16.73
CA SER A 276 -11.20 18.90 -16.22
C SER A 276 -12.11 18.40 -17.36
N LEU A 277 -12.37 19.25 -18.36
CA LEU A 277 -13.20 18.91 -19.52
C LEU A 277 -12.59 17.80 -20.41
N ILE A 278 -11.26 17.66 -20.44
CA ILE A 278 -10.60 16.54 -21.13
C ILE A 278 -10.76 15.24 -20.33
N SER A 279 -10.61 15.31 -19.00
CA SER A 279 -10.74 14.15 -18.10
C SER A 279 -12.15 13.57 -18.09
N GLU A 280 -13.16 14.44 -18.15
CA GLU A 280 -14.58 14.10 -18.28
C GLU A 280 -14.83 13.29 -19.56
N GLY A 281 -14.43 13.82 -20.72
CA GLY A 281 -14.59 13.11 -22.00
C GLY A 281 -13.74 11.84 -22.13
N GLU A 282 -12.59 11.74 -21.45
CA GLU A 282 -11.82 10.49 -21.39
C GLU A 282 -12.48 9.44 -20.48
N ARG A 283 -13.11 9.86 -19.36
CA ARG A 283 -13.91 8.98 -18.49
C ARG A 283 -15.20 8.51 -19.17
N GLU A 284 -15.90 9.39 -19.89
CA GLU A 284 -17.08 9.04 -20.69
C GLU A 284 -16.75 7.95 -21.73
N ARG A 285 -15.60 8.07 -22.41
CA ARG A 285 -15.11 7.01 -23.30
C ARG A 285 -14.82 5.70 -22.56
N VAL A 286 -14.24 5.72 -21.36
CA VAL A 286 -14.03 4.49 -20.56
C VAL A 286 -15.38 3.83 -20.24
N LEU A 287 -16.36 4.63 -19.82
CA LEU A 287 -17.72 4.19 -19.52
C LEU A 287 -18.38 3.53 -20.74
N LEU A 288 -18.39 4.18 -21.90
CA LEU A 288 -18.94 3.64 -23.15
C LEU A 288 -18.33 2.26 -23.51
N HIS A 289 -17.01 2.11 -23.44
CA HIS A 289 -16.36 0.83 -23.71
C HIS A 289 -16.75 -0.29 -22.72
N VAL A 290 -17.05 0.03 -21.46
CA VAL A 290 -17.53 -0.97 -20.48
C VAL A 290 -18.99 -1.34 -20.76
N LEU A 291 -19.81 -0.38 -21.21
CA LEU A 291 -21.19 -0.62 -21.62
C LEU A 291 -21.29 -1.46 -22.90
N ASP A 292 -20.42 -1.24 -23.90
CA ASP A 292 -20.33 -2.09 -25.09
C ASP A 292 -19.98 -3.55 -24.74
N ARG A 293 -19.08 -3.75 -23.76
CA ARG A 293 -18.74 -5.08 -23.22
C ARG A 293 -19.91 -5.73 -22.49
N ALA A 294 -20.68 -4.94 -21.74
CA ALA A 294 -21.90 -5.39 -21.06
C ALA A 294 -23.00 -5.77 -22.06
N ALA A 295 -23.24 -4.95 -23.08
CA ALA A 295 -24.20 -5.19 -24.17
C ALA A 295 -23.84 -6.44 -25.00
N SER A 296 -22.57 -6.62 -25.33
CA SER A 296 -22.06 -7.82 -26.02
C SER A 296 -21.91 -9.05 -25.11
N ARG A 297 -22.13 -8.89 -23.79
CA ARG A 297 -22.02 -9.92 -22.74
C ARG A 297 -20.70 -10.68 -22.81
N ASP A 298 -19.59 -9.94 -22.90
CA ASP A 298 -18.29 -10.54 -23.18
C ASP A 298 -17.79 -11.46 -22.04
N LEU A 299 -18.14 -11.14 -20.79
CA LEU A 299 -17.93 -12.00 -19.61
C LEU A 299 -18.68 -13.34 -19.71
N ARG A 300 -20.01 -13.33 -19.87
CA ARG A 300 -20.84 -14.57 -19.95
C ARG A 300 -20.40 -15.45 -21.14
N SER A 301 -20.06 -14.82 -22.26
CA SER A 301 -19.52 -15.48 -23.45
C SER A 301 -18.13 -16.11 -23.21
N HIS A 302 -17.28 -15.47 -22.41
CA HIS A 302 -16.01 -16.04 -21.98
C HIS A 302 -16.19 -17.21 -21.02
N LEU A 303 -17.04 -17.09 -20.00
CA LEU A 303 -17.32 -18.14 -19.01
C LEU A 303 -17.84 -19.43 -19.68
N ILE A 304 -18.81 -19.31 -20.60
CA ILE A 304 -19.32 -20.44 -21.39
C ILE A 304 -18.20 -21.09 -22.22
N ARG A 305 -17.28 -20.29 -22.77
CA ARG A 305 -16.12 -20.77 -23.55
C ARG A 305 -15.03 -21.40 -22.67
N PHE A 306 -14.86 -20.93 -21.43
CA PHE A 306 -13.94 -21.48 -20.43
C PHE A 306 -14.41 -22.87 -20.00
N ASN A 307 -15.67 -22.99 -19.55
CA ASN A 307 -16.24 -24.27 -19.12
C ASN A 307 -16.26 -25.32 -20.24
N ARG A 308 -16.56 -24.91 -21.49
CA ARG A 308 -16.46 -25.79 -22.68
C ARG A 308 -15.04 -26.28 -22.99
N LYS A 309 -13.99 -25.51 -22.66
CA LYS A 309 -12.60 -25.97 -22.80
C LYS A 309 -12.22 -26.97 -21.72
N ALA A 310 -12.70 -26.77 -20.49
CA ALA A 310 -12.45 -27.68 -19.38
C ALA A 310 -13.18 -29.03 -19.55
N SER A 311 -14.46 -29.03 -19.97
CA SER A 311 -15.24 -30.27 -20.10
C SER A 311 -14.71 -31.24 -21.17
N VAL A 312 -14.09 -30.72 -22.24
CA VAL A 312 -13.48 -31.52 -23.31
C VAL A 312 -12.26 -32.34 -22.83
N ALA A 313 -11.71 -32.04 -21.64
CA ALA A 313 -10.63 -32.81 -21.02
C ALA A 313 -11.06 -34.16 -20.38
N GLY A 314 -12.28 -34.64 -20.66
CA GLY A 314 -12.76 -35.98 -20.25
C GLY A 314 -13.65 -35.98 -19.00
N ILE A 315 -14.47 -34.96 -18.81
CA ILE A 315 -15.40 -34.85 -17.67
C ILE A 315 -16.83 -35.13 -18.15
N ASP A 316 -17.54 -36.03 -17.45
CA ASP A 316 -18.93 -36.36 -17.75
C ASP A 316 -19.85 -35.14 -17.72
N SER A 317 -20.68 -34.98 -18.76
CA SER A 317 -21.58 -33.84 -18.95
C SER A 317 -22.63 -33.67 -17.84
N LYS A 318 -22.79 -34.69 -16.99
CA LYS A 318 -23.76 -34.77 -15.89
C LYS A 318 -23.42 -33.87 -14.67
N HIS A 319 -22.18 -33.40 -14.57
CA HIS A 319 -21.74 -32.45 -13.52
C HIS A 319 -21.74 -30.98 -13.96
N ILE A 320 -22.15 -30.68 -15.20
CA ILE A 320 -22.18 -29.31 -15.71
C ILE A 320 -23.45 -28.61 -15.22
N SER A 321 -23.38 -27.95 -14.05
CA SER A 321 -24.30 -26.86 -13.72
C SER A 321 -24.19 -25.76 -14.77
N SER A 322 -25.29 -25.13 -15.16
CA SER A 322 -25.18 -24.05 -16.15
C SER A 322 -24.36 -22.88 -15.59
N VAL A 323 -23.57 -22.25 -16.45
CA VAL A 323 -22.98 -20.93 -16.16
C VAL A 323 -24.09 -19.94 -15.80
N ASP A 324 -25.27 -20.13 -16.37
CA ASP A 324 -26.45 -19.31 -16.08
C ASP A 324 -26.95 -19.53 -14.65
N ASP A 325 -27.12 -20.79 -14.22
CA ASP A 325 -27.52 -21.12 -12.85
C ASP A 325 -26.54 -20.48 -11.84
N ALA A 326 -25.23 -20.57 -12.12
CA ALA A 326 -24.19 -20.00 -11.26
C ALA A 326 -24.14 -18.46 -11.23
N LEU A 327 -24.64 -17.79 -12.28
CA LEU A 327 -24.75 -16.32 -12.33
C LEU A 327 -26.02 -15.81 -11.62
N TRP A 328 -27.13 -16.56 -11.69
CA TRP A 328 -28.46 -16.13 -11.21
C TRP A 328 -28.88 -16.70 -9.84
N LYS A 329 -28.19 -17.72 -9.30
CA LYS A 329 -28.50 -18.34 -8.00
C LYS A 329 -28.00 -17.50 -6.81
N SER A 330 -28.86 -17.29 -5.81
CA SER A 330 -28.48 -16.66 -4.54
C SER A 330 -27.58 -17.53 -3.67
N LEU A 331 -26.77 -16.88 -2.82
CA LEU A 331 -25.66 -17.47 -2.07
C LEU A 331 -26.05 -17.95 -0.67
N ASP A 332 -27.28 -17.70 -0.23
CA ASP A 332 -27.85 -17.93 1.13
C ASP A 332 -27.83 -19.40 1.62
N LYS A 333 -27.20 -20.30 0.86
CA LYS A 333 -27.04 -21.73 1.15
C LYS A 333 -25.60 -22.23 0.98
N GLU A 334 -24.64 -21.32 0.79
CA GLU A 334 -23.21 -21.63 0.62
C GLU A 334 -22.31 -20.83 1.59
N GLU A 335 -22.88 -20.03 2.51
CA GLU A 335 -22.11 -19.32 3.54
C GLU A 335 -21.35 -20.26 4.50
N ASP A 336 -21.87 -21.47 4.76
CA ASP A 336 -21.19 -22.48 5.58
C ASP A 336 -19.95 -23.11 4.91
N LEU A 337 -19.67 -22.79 3.63
CA LEU A 337 -18.60 -23.38 2.82
C LEU A 337 -17.42 -22.40 2.61
N LEU A 338 -16.98 -21.74 3.69
CA LEU A 338 -15.85 -20.80 3.67
C LEU A 338 -14.50 -21.51 3.42
N GLU A 339 -13.80 -21.09 2.37
CA GLU A 339 -12.52 -21.65 1.94
C GLU A 339 -11.41 -20.58 1.98
N LEU A 340 -10.23 -20.96 2.49
CA LEU A 340 -9.07 -20.06 2.57
C LEU A 340 -8.31 -20.02 1.23
N ILE A 341 -8.67 -19.07 0.36
CA ILE A 341 -8.06 -18.89 -0.96
C ILE A 341 -6.81 -17.99 -0.85
N ILE A 342 -5.63 -18.54 -1.16
CA ILE A 342 -4.34 -17.82 -1.04
C ILE A 342 -3.65 -17.68 -2.41
N LEU A 343 -3.40 -16.44 -2.84
CA LEU A 343 -2.96 -16.10 -4.18
C LEU A 343 -1.64 -15.31 -4.18
N ARG A 344 -0.54 -15.96 -4.57
CA ARG A 344 0.77 -15.34 -4.73
C ARG A 344 0.88 -14.64 -6.09
N VAL A 345 0.69 -13.32 -6.13
CA VAL A 345 0.78 -12.50 -7.36
C VAL A 345 2.14 -11.78 -7.47
N SER A 346 2.45 -11.24 -8.65
CA SER A 346 3.68 -10.48 -8.91
C SER A 346 3.58 -8.97 -8.61
N TYR A 347 2.37 -8.40 -8.65
CA TYR A 347 2.11 -6.98 -8.43
C TYR A 347 0.90 -6.81 -7.49
N HIS A 348 1.15 -6.27 -6.29
CA HIS A 348 0.16 -6.13 -5.22
C HIS A 348 -0.67 -4.84 -5.35
N PRO A 349 -1.88 -4.75 -4.76
CA PRO A 349 -2.68 -3.52 -4.70
C PRO A 349 -1.94 -2.35 -4.05
N ASP A 350 -2.36 -1.13 -4.41
CA ASP A 350 -1.74 0.13 -4.00
C ASP A 350 -1.79 0.41 -2.49
N GLU A 351 -2.79 -0.17 -1.83
CA GLU A 351 -3.16 0.03 -0.43
C GLU A 351 -3.62 -1.31 0.15
N PHE A 352 -3.54 -1.45 1.48
CA PHE A 352 -3.91 -2.67 2.19
C PHE A 352 -5.43 -2.75 2.41
N SER A 353 -6.18 -2.91 1.31
CA SER A 353 -7.63 -3.17 1.32
C SER A 353 -7.97 -4.41 0.47
N MET A 354 -9.27 -4.77 0.43
CA MET A 354 -9.76 -5.88 -0.39
C MET A 354 -9.41 -5.70 -1.87
N PRO A 355 -9.27 -6.79 -2.65
CA PRO A 355 -9.08 -6.68 -4.08
C PRO A 355 -10.37 -6.19 -4.77
N THR A 356 -10.25 -5.59 -5.95
CA THR A 356 -11.41 -5.38 -6.83
C THR A 356 -11.81 -6.68 -7.54
N LEU A 357 -13.12 -6.92 -7.68
CA LEU A 357 -13.69 -8.12 -8.29
C LEU A 357 -13.08 -8.40 -9.68
N ASN A 358 -13.01 -7.39 -10.55
CA ASN A 358 -12.40 -7.51 -11.88
C ASN A 358 -10.93 -7.94 -11.83
N SER A 359 -10.13 -7.38 -10.90
CA SER A 359 -8.69 -7.67 -10.85
C SER A 359 -8.36 -9.02 -10.21
N ILE A 360 -9.22 -9.57 -9.34
CA ILE A 360 -9.01 -10.89 -8.72
C ILE A 360 -9.59 -12.06 -9.52
N PHE A 361 -10.67 -11.85 -10.26
CA PHE A 361 -11.36 -12.89 -11.02
C PHE A 361 -10.46 -13.81 -11.89
N PRO A 362 -9.48 -13.32 -12.68
CA PRO A 362 -8.60 -14.19 -13.47
C PRO A 362 -7.74 -15.15 -12.62
N PHE A 363 -7.49 -14.83 -11.35
CA PHE A 363 -6.80 -15.74 -10.43
C PHE A 363 -7.74 -16.83 -9.90
N LEU A 364 -9.04 -16.51 -9.72
CA LEU A 364 -10.06 -17.46 -9.29
C LEU A 364 -10.41 -18.47 -10.39
N GLU A 365 -10.51 -18.03 -11.66
CA GLU A 365 -10.61 -18.96 -12.80
C GLU A 365 -9.43 -19.94 -12.84
N ALA A 366 -8.21 -19.45 -12.58
CA ALA A 366 -7.00 -20.25 -12.70
C ALA A 366 -6.75 -21.25 -11.55
N VAL A 367 -7.45 -21.12 -10.42
CA VAL A 367 -7.44 -22.10 -9.32
C VAL A 367 -8.75 -22.89 -9.20
N CYS A 368 -9.67 -22.71 -10.17
CA CYS A 368 -10.97 -23.36 -10.18
C CYS A 368 -10.83 -24.90 -10.20
N PRO A 369 -11.45 -25.64 -9.26
CA PRO A 369 -11.44 -27.10 -9.28
C PRO A 369 -12.08 -27.67 -10.55
N ASN A 370 -11.42 -28.65 -11.19
CA ASN A 370 -11.98 -29.36 -12.35
C ASN A 370 -13.34 -30.03 -12.07
N SER A 371 -13.61 -30.37 -10.80
CA SER A 371 -14.87 -30.97 -10.33
C SER A 371 -16.04 -29.98 -10.22
N ASP A 372 -15.78 -28.67 -10.23
CA ASP A 372 -16.80 -27.62 -10.12
C ASP A 372 -16.40 -26.42 -10.98
N LEU A 373 -16.76 -26.49 -12.26
CA LEU A 373 -16.44 -25.45 -13.25
C LEU A 373 -17.18 -24.12 -13.00
N CYS A 374 -18.03 -24.02 -11.98
CA CYS A 374 -18.71 -22.79 -11.58
C CYS A 374 -18.23 -22.25 -10.22
N TRP A 375 -17.29 -22.93 -9.56
CA TRP A 375 -16.71 -22.54 -8.26
C TRP A 375 -16.19 -21.09 -8.27
N HIS A 376 -15.46 -20.72 -9.33
CA HIS A 376 -14.84 -19.40 -9.43
C HIS A 376 -15.86 -18.25 -9.50
N ILE A 377 -17.04 -18.48 -10.09
CA ILE A 377 -18.15 -17.51 -10.10
C ILE A 377 -18.68 -17.30 -8.67
N ARG A 378 -18.96 -18.40 -7.96
CA ARG A 378 -19.57 -18.36 -6.62
C ARG A 378 -18.60 -17.83 -5.56
N ARG A 379 -17.31 -18.15 -5.65
CA ARG A 379 -16.27 -17.57 -4.76
C ARG A 379 -15.97 -16.11 -5.07
N ALA A 380 -16.08 -15.68 -6.32
CA ALA A 380 -15.95 -14.26 -6.68
C ALA A 380 -17.11 -13.42 -6.14
N TYR A 381 -18.33 -13.98 -6.14
CA TYR A 381 -19.50 -13.42 -5.45
C TYR A 381 -19.26 -13.20 -3.95
N PHE A 382 -18.63 -14.14 -3.24
CA PHE A 382 -18.23 -13.95 -1.84
C PHE A 382 -17.15 -12.86 -1.66
N ALA A 383 -16.27 -12.67 -2.66
CA ALA A 383 -15.29 -11.59 -2.64
C ALA A 383 -15.95 -10.20 -2.79
N SER A 384 -17.01 -10.07 -3.59
CA SER A 384 -17.75 -8.80 -3.76
C SER A 384 -18.70 -8.50 -2.61
N SER A 385 -19.32 -9.52 -2.00
CA SER A 385 -20.13 -9.36 -0.76
C SER A 385 -19.30 -9.14 0.52
N LYS A 386 -17.97 -9.05 0.40
CA LYS A 386 -17.00 -8.69 1.44
C LYS A 386 -16.82 -9.74 2.55
N ILE A 387 -17.27 -10.97 2.31
CA ILE A 387 -17.13 -12.09 3.24
C ILE A 387 -15.71 -12.68 3.13
N HIS A 388 -14.82 -12.24 4.02
CA HIS A 388 -13.57 -12.89 4.42
C HIS A 388 -12.57 -13.37 3.33
N PHE A 389 -12.41 -12.61 2.24
CA PHE A 389 -11.23 -12.79 1.37
C PHE A 389 -9.93 -12.34 2.06
N LYS A 390 -8.91 -13.21 2.13
CA LYS A 390 -7.55 -12.86 2.62
C LYS A 390 -6.48 -13.28 1.62
N ILE A 391 -5.96 -12.33 0.84
CA ILE A 391 -4.85 -12.57 -0.09
C ILE A 391 -3.51 -12.30 0.60
N TYR A 392 -2.56 -13.22 0.48
CA TYR A 392 -1.23 -13.10 1.08
C TYR A 392 -0.15 -12.94 0.01
N PHE A 393 0.61 -11.85 0.08
CA PHE A 393 1.75 -11.58 -0.79
C PHE A 393 3.06 -11.76 0.00
N GLY A 394 3.95 -12.64 -0.46
CA GLY A 394 5.25 -12.88 0.19
C GLY A 394 5.85 -14.27 -0.07
N ASN A 395 6.91 -14.59 0.68
CA ASN A 395 7.56 -15.89 0.63
C ASN A 395 6.71 -16.94 1.41
N PRO A 396 6.35 -18.11 0.85
CA PRO A 396 5.16 -18.86 1.31
C PRO A 396 5.18 -19.42 2.74
N PHE A 397 6.35 -19.54 3.37
CA PHE A 397 6.53 -20.23 4.67
C PHE A 397 6.50 -19.32 5.91
N LYS A 398 6.04 -18.05 5.77
CA LYS A 398 6.27 -17.02 6.80
C LYS A 398 5.03 -16.20 7.23
N ARG A 399 3.85 -16.44 6.63
CA ARG A 399 2.57 -15.78 6.99
C ARG A 399 1.37 -16.73 7.02
N PHE A 400 1.62 -18.03 7.15
CA PHE A 400 0.59 -19.05 7.38
C PHE A 400 0.29 -19.16 8.89
N LEU A 401 -0.28 -18.10 9.46
CA LEU A 401 -1.04 -18.02 10.71
C LEU A 401 -1.30 -16.54 10.99
N ASP A 402 -2.47 -16.06 10.57
CA ASP A 402 -2.98 -14.73 10.93
C ASP A 402 -4.51 -14.84 11.12
N MET A 403 -4.92 -15.86 11.90
CA MET A 403 -6.00 -15.65 12.86
C MET A 403 -5.54 -14.47 13.72
N ALA A 404 -6.31 -13.38 13.76
CA ALA A 404 -5.81 -12.10 14.25
C ALA A 404 -5.26 -12.24 15.68
N GLU A 405 -3.94 -12.30 15.82
CA GLU A 405 -3.32 -12.67 17.09
C GLU A 405 -3.68 -11.63 18.15
N THR A 406 -4.22 -12.10 19.27
CA THR A 406 -4.32 -11.26 20.45
C THR A 406 -2.90 -10.86 20.87
N LEU A 407 -2.75 -9.66 21.42
CA LEU A 407 -1.47 -9.21 21.96
C LEU A 407 -0.88 -10.22 22.97
N LEU A 408 -1.74 -10.91 23.73
CA LEU A 408 -1.37 -12.06 24.53
C LEU A 408 -0.68 -13.15 23.70
N SER A 409 -1.36 -13.69 22.68
CA SER A 409 -0.83 -14.74 21.80
C SER A 409 0.54 -14.36 21.25
N TYR A 410 0.63 -13.18 20.63
CA TYR A 410 1.86 -12.65 20.02
C TYR A 410 3.03 -12.51 21.01
N LEU A 411 2.76 -11.98 22.22
CA LEU A 411 3.78 -11.88 23.27
C LEU A 411 4.15 -13.25 23.85
N THR A 412 3.20 -14.19 23.94
CA THR A 412 3.45 -15.57 24.40
C THR A 412 4.09 -16.49 23.35
N THR A 413 4.15 -16.08 22.07
CA THR A 413 4.88 -16.81 21.03
C THR A 413 6.34 -17.02 21.45
N ARG A 414 6.81 -18.26 21.34
CA ARG A 414 8.13 -18.75 21.80
C ARG A 414 9.29 -17.80 21.43
N ASN A 415 10.13 -17.50 22.42
CA ASN A 415 11.41 -16.80 22.22
C ASN A 415 12.40 -17.70 21.44
N PRO A 416 13.37 -17.16 20.68
CA PRO A 416 14.33 -18.00 19.95
C PRO A 416 15.16 -18.86 20.90
N ASN A 417 15.67 -19.98 20.41
CA ASN A 417 16.70 -20.73 21.14
C ASN A 417 17.97 -19.88 21.27
N VAL A 418 18.67 -20.05 22.38
CA VAL A 418 20.00 -19.49 22.61
C VAL A 418 20.98 -20.65 22.74
N TYR A 419 22.03 -20.65 21.93
CA TYR A 419 23.11 -21.64 21.96
C TYR A 419 24.42 -20.92 22.33
N PRO A 420 24.79 -20.87 23.62
CA PRO A 420 26.02 -20.22 24.08
C PRO A 420 27.26 -21.09 23.81
N PHE A 421 28.20 -20.57 23.03
CA PHE A 421 29.48 -21.21 22.68
C PHE A 421 30.63 -20.63 23.52
N ALA A 422 30.54 -20.82 24.84
CA ALA A 422 31.43 -20.20 25.80
C ALA A 422 32.90 -20.69 25.72
N LYS A 423 33.83 -19.75 25.96
CA LYS A 423 35.12 -20.04 26.60
C LYS A 423 35.05 -19.60 28.06
N PRO A 424 35.70 -20.31 29.01
CA PRO A 424 35.52 -20.05 30.43
C PRO A 424 36.40 -18.90 30.93
N GLN A 425 35.91 -17.65 30.80
CA GLN A 425 36.27 -16.52 31.68
C GLN A 425 35.40 -15.29 31.37
N THR A 426 34.65 -14.79 32.35
CA THR A 426 33.92 -13.51 32.30
C THR A 426 34.19 -12.73 33.58
N SER A 427 35.21 -11.88 33.55
CA SER A 427 35.36 -10.80 34.53
C SER A 427 34.33 -9.72 34.20
N PHE A 428 33.26 -9.62 34.98
CA PHE A 428 32.27 -8.56 34.79
C PHE A 428 32.87 -7.21 35.19
N THR A 429 32.51 -6.16 34.47
CA THR A 429 32.86 -4.78 34.86
C THR A 429 32.28 -4.49 36.24
N PHE A 430 33.06 -3.87 37.12
CA PHE A 430 32.61 -3.40 38.43
C PHE A 430 33.05 -1.95 38.64
N SER A 431 32.40 -1.26 39.58
CA SER A 431 32.81 0.05 40.07
C SER A 431 32.78 0.08 41.60
N SER A 432 33.61 0.93 42.20
CA SER A 432 33.50 1.30 43.63
C SER A 432 32.23 2.08 43.97
N ASP A 433 31.56 2.60 42.94
CA ASP A 433 30.38 3.48 43.04
C ASP A 433 29.04 2.75 43.12
N TRP A 434 29.06 1.41 43.12
CA TRP A 434 27.85 0.59 43.16
C TRP A 434 27.63 0.06 44.57
N ASP A 435 26.51 0.47 45.19
CA ASP A 435 26.13 0.00 46.52
C ASP A 435 25.82 -1.52 46.49
N PRO A 436 26.18 -2.29 47.53
CA PRO A 436 25.87 -3.71 47.61
C PRO A 436 24.35 -3.97 47.74
N VAL A 437 23.94 -5.20 47.46
CA VAL A 437 22.54 -5.65 47.52
C VAL A 437 22.17 -6.09 48.95
N ASP A 438 21.66 -5.16 49.76
CA ASP A 438 21.26 -5.39 51.16
C ASP A 438 20.29 -6.58 51.36
N SER A 439 19.32 -6.74 50.45
CA SER A 439 18.32 -7.80 50.54
C SER A 439 17.70 -8.14 49.19
N ILE A 440 17.47 -9.44 48.92
CA ILE A 440 16.89 -9.92 47.66
C ILE A 440 15.86 -11.03 47.88
N ARG A 441 14.65 -10.90 47.32
CA ARG A 441 13.54 -11.89 47.45
C ARG A 441 12.74 -12.05 46.17
N GLU A 442 12.02 -13.16 46.01
CA GLU A 442 11.19 -13.36 44.82
C GLU A 442 9.96 -12.42 44.82
N TRP A 443 9.73 -11.77 43.68
CA TRP A 443 8.59 -10.90 43.39
C TRP A 443 7.36 -11.76 43.03
N THR A 444 6.67 -12.26 44.05
CA THR A 444 5.55 -13.22 43.88
C THR A 444 4.39 -12.68 43.04
N ASP A 445 4.11 -11.39 43.15
CA ASP A 445 3.02 -10.70 42.44
C ASP A 445 3.29 -10.58 40.93
N PHE A 446 4.55 -10.61 40.48
CA PHE A 446 4.90 -10.58 39.06
C PHE A 446 4.85 -11.99 38.46
N ASN A 447 3.63 -12.46 38.24
CA ASN A 447 3.32 -13.76 37.66
C ASN A 447 2.33 -13.64 36.49
N TYR A 448 2.18 -14.71 35.71
CA TYR A 448 1.32 -14.71 34.51
C TYR A 448 -0.13 -14.33 34.83
N ASP A 449 -0.75 -14.96 35.83
CA ASP A 449 -2.17 -14.80 36.10
C ASP A 449 -2.51 -13.39 36.61
N THR A 450 -1.68 -12.84 37.50
CA THR A 450 -1.82 -11.46 37.99
C THR A 450 -1.67 -10.44 36.86
N LEU A 451 -0.66 -10.59 36.00
CA LEU A 451 -0.42 -9.66 34.89
C LEU A 451 -1.47 -9.81 33.78
N HIS A 452 -1.87 -11.03 33.44
CA HIS A 452 -2.92 -11.31 32.47
C HIS A 452 -4.28 -10.79 32.95
N MET A 453 -4.62 -10.94 34.23
CA MET A 453 -5.83 -10.37 34.82
C MET A 453 -5.79 -8.84 34.81
N ARG A 454 -4.68 -8.21 35.18
CA ARG A 454 -4.54 -6.74 35.22
C ARG A 454 -4.63 -6.10 33.83
N PHE A 455 -3.92 -6.65 32.85
CA PHE A 455 -3.86 -6.09 31.49
C PHE A 455 -4.84 -6.73 30.49
N ARG A 456 -5.81 -7.52 30.99
CA ARG A 456 -6.70 -8.38 30.19
C ARG A 456 -7.27 -7.71 28.94
N ASN A 457 -7.81 -6.50 29.09
CA ASN A 457 -8.48 -5.79 27.99
C ASN A 457 -7.49 -5.40 26.88
N GLU A 458 -6.25 -5.03 27.24
CA GLU A 458 -5.21 -4.69 26.26
C GLU A 458 -4.58 -5.92 25.64
N LEU A 459 -4.30 -6.95 26.46
CA LEU A 459 -3.76 -8.22 26.01
C LEU A 459 -4.75 -8.97 25.08
N SER A 460 -6.04 -8.67 25.17
CA SER A 460 -7.08 -9.20 24.27
C SER A 460 -7.17 -8.47 22.93
N ARG A 461 -6.55 -7.29 22.76
CA ARG A 461 -6.63 -6.55 21.48
C ARG A 461 -5.82 -7.26 20.39
N HIS A 462 -6.28 -7.16 19.16
CA HIS A 462 -5.53 -7.70 18.02
C HIS A 462 -4.31 -6.83 17.69
N VAL A 463 -3.22 -7.48 17.28
CA VAL A 463 -2.01 -6.84 16.74
C VAL A 463 -1.58 -7.56 15.46
N SER A 464 -0.80 -6.88 14.60
CA SER A 464 -0.15 -7.56 13.48
C SER A 464 1.15 -8.20 14.00
N PRO A 465 1.34 -9.52 13.87
CA PRO A 465 2.50 -10.19 14.46
C PRO A 465 3.80 -9.81 13.73
N PHE A 466 4.71 -9.19 14.48
CA PHE A 466 6.10 -8.92 14.07
C PHE A 466 7.06 -9.84 14.83
N ASP A 467 6.88 -11.16 14.71
CA ASP A 467 7.82 -12.10 15.32
C ASP A 467 9.00 -12.38 14.37
N THR A 468 10.21 -12.32 14.94
CA THR A 468 11.47 -12.51 14.22
C THR A 468 12.30 -13.66 14.78
N ALA A 469 11.86 -14.35 15.84
CA ALA A 469 12.62 -15.39 16.53
C ALA A 469 13.16 -16.44 15.54
N LYS A 470 12.27 -17.05 14.75
CA LYS A 470 12.64 -18.01 13.71
C LYS A 470 13.58 -17.42 12.65
N ASN A 471 13.51 -16.12 12.37
CA ASN A 471 14.40 -15.48 11.38
C ASN A 471 15.82 -15.31 11.93
N CYS A 472 15.93 -15.11 13.23
CA CYS A 472 17.20 -15.06 13.93
C CYS A 472 17.82 -16.47 13.98
N GLU A 473 17.00 -17.51 14.21
CA GLU A 473 17.42 -18.92 14.12
C GLU A 473 17.83 -19.33 12.69
N ASP A 474 16.98 -19.09 11.68
CA ASP A 474 17.24 -19.35 10.25
C ASP A 474 18.48 -18.57 9.75
N GLY A 475 18.80 -17.43 10.37
CA GLY A 475 19.96 -16.58 10.08
C GLY A 475 21.21 -16.88 10.92
N GLY A 476 21.15 -17.83 11.87
CA GLY A 476 22.27 -18.22 12.74
C GLY A 476 22.58 -17.29 13.92
N PHE A 477 21.79 -16.23 14.15
CA PHE A 477 21.92 -15.30 15.28
C PHE A 477 21.64 -15.93 16.66
N ASN A 478 21.17 -17.18 16.69
CA ASN A 478 21.01 -17.98 17.90
C ASN A 478 22.33 -18.58 18.43
N ASN A 479 23.41 -18.55 17.66
CA ASN A 479 24.73 -19.05 18.06
C ASN A 479 25.52 -17.91 18.71
N ILE A 480 25.57 -17.87 20.04
CA ILE A 480 26.10 -16.75 20.80
C ILE A 480 27.54 -17.02 21.23
N PHE A 481 28.45 -16.13 20.85
CA PHE A 481 29.87 -16.20 21.19
C PHE A 481 30.32 -15.09 22.16
N ASP A 482 29.56 -13.99 22.26
CA ASP A 482 29.82 -12.86 23.14
C ASP A 482 28.53 -12.09 23.50
N GLU A 483 28.66 -11.11 24.40
CA GLU A 483 27.58 -10.23 24.89
C GLU A 483 26.96 -9.35 23.79
N ARG A 484 27.70 -9.12 22.68
CA ARG A 484 27.21 -8.33 21.56
C ARG A 484 26.29 -9.15 20.65
N GLY A 485 26.66 -10.38 20.31
CA GLY A 485 25.79 -11.31 19.59
C GLY A 485 24.50 -11.58 20.36
N LEU A 486 24.58 -11.69 21.70
CA LEU A 486 23.41 -11.78 22.57
C LEU A 486 22.54 -10.51 22.47
N SER A 487 23.15 -9.33 22.53
CA SER A 487 22.46 -8.04 22.41
C SER A 487 21.80 -7.83 21.04
N ASP A 488 22.44 -8.26 19.95
CA ASP A 488 21.87 -8.20 18.59
C ASP A 488 20.64 -9.13 18.47
N LEU A 489 20.71 -10.36 19.01
CA LEU A 489 19.58 -11.28 19.10
C LEU A 489 18.42 -10.68 19.91
N ILE A 490 18.71 -10.10 21.08
CA ILE A 490 17.73 -9.43 21.95
C ILE A 490 17.09 -8.24 21.23
N CYS A 491 17.88 -7.42 20.53
CA CYS A 491 17.39 -6.29 19.76
C CYS A 491 16.34 -6.72 18.72
N MET A 492 16.68 -7.76 17.96
CA MET A 492 15.88 -8.23 16.84
C MET A 492 14.65 -9.02 17.26
N SER A 493 14.77 -9.89 18.27
CA SER A 493 13.73 -10.89 18.64
C SER A 493 12.90 -10.58 19.88
N ILE A 494 13.36 -9.65 20.74
CA ILE A 494 12.67 -9.27 21.96
C ILE A 494 12.29 -7.78 21.92
N MET A 495 13.28 -6.88 21.84
CA MET A 495 13.06 -5.44 22.05
C MET A 495 12.27 -4.79 20.92
N GLY A 496 12.63 -5.06 19.65
CA GLY A 496 11.86 -4.61 18.49
C GLY A 496 10.40 -5.11 18.53
N PRO A 497 10.17 -6.43 18.64
CA PRO A 497 8.83 -7.02 18.77
C PRO A 497 7.97 -6.47 19.90
N VAL A 498 8.53 -6.21 21.10
CA VAL A 498 7.80 -5.59 22.22
C VAL A 498 7.56 -4.10 21.98
N SER A 499 8.56 -3.35 21.50
CA SER A 499 8.41 -1.91 21.26
C SER A 499 7.49 -1.56 20.10
N ALA A 500 7.29 -2.47 19.15
CA ALA A 500 6.34 -2.30 18.05
C ALA A 500 4.87 -2.37 18.51
N VAL A 501 4.59 -2.93 19.69
CA VAL A 501 3.23 -3.08 20.24
C VAL A 501 2.95 -2.24 21.49
N LEU A 502 3.95 -1.59 22.10
CA LEU A 502 3.72 -0.58 23.15
C LEU A 502 3.04 0.68 22.55
N PRO A 503 1.99 1.24 23.18
CA PRO A 503 1.14 2.24 22.51
C PRO A 503 1.65 3.69 22.57
N SER A 504 2.19 4.13 23.70
CA SER A 504 2.67 5.51 23.95
C SER A 504 4.07 5.55 24.59
N SER A 505 4.68 4.37 24.73
CA SER A 505 6.00 4.14 25.29
C SER A 505 6.80 3.27 24.32
N PHE A 506 8.12 3.28 24.43
CA PHE A 506 9.02 2.43 23.64
C PHE A 506 9.93 1.62 24.57
N ILE A 507 10.60 0.60 24.03
CA ILE A 507 11.76 -0.05 24.66
C ILE A 507 12.85 -0.26 23.59
N THR A 508 14.05 0.23 23.84
CA THR A 508 15.14 0.24 22.85
C THR A 508 16.49 0.42 23.54
N SER A 509 17.57 0.69 22.79
CA SER A 509 18.87 0.99 23.38
C SER A 509 18.81 2.17 24.36
N GLY A 510 19.52 2.04 25.49
CA GLY A 510 19.51 2.98 26.61
C GLY A 510 19.86 4.41 26.24
N GLY A 511 20.62 4.63 25.15
CA GLY A 511 20.99 5.95 24.63
C GLY A 511 19.81 6.91 24.38
N ARG A 512 18.58 6.39 24.18
CA ARG A 512 17.35 7.18 24.02
C ARG A 512 16.78 7.72 25.34
N VAL A 513 17.25 7.23 26.49
CA VAL A 513 16.89 7.68 27.84
C VAL A 513 18.08 8.10 28.71
N THR A 514 19.33 7.98 28.22
CA THR A 514 20.55 8.28 29.00
C THR A 514 20.67 9.77 29.37
N GLN A 515 20.22 10.16 30.56
CA GLN A 515 20.28 11.54 31.06
C GLN A 515 21.55 11.83 31.88
N HIS A 516 22.19 10.80 32.45
CA HIS A 516 23.38 10.95 33.29
C HIS A 516 24.65 10.53 32.54
N ILE A 517 25.69 11.35 32.61
CA ILE A 517 27.01 11.05 32.03
C ILE A 517 27.71 10.03 32.95
N GLY A 518 28.21 8.93 32.37
CA GLY A 518 28.86 7.84 33.10
C GLY A 518 27.94 6.68 33.52
N CYS A 519 26.63 6.91 33.61
CA CYS A 519 25.64 5.86 33.93
C CYS A 519 24.79 5.52 32.70
N ILE A 520 25.28 4.58 31.88
CA ILE A 520 24.67 4.20 30.59
C ILE A 520 24.27 2.71 30.64
N PRO A 521 22.96 2.38 30.58
CA PRO A 521 22.49 1.01 30.41
C PRO A 521 22.50 0.60 28.92
N ASP A 522 22.59 -0.69 28.63
CA ASP A 522 22.38 -1.21 27.27
C ASP A 522 20.98 -0.86 26.73
N TRP A 523 19.96 -0.95 27.59
CA TRP A 523 18.54 -0.86 27.26
C TRP A 523 17.78 0.13 28.13
N GLY A 524 16.74 0.75 27.55
CA GLY A 524 15.87 1.68 28.24
C GLY A 524 14.48 1.82 27.63
N ALA A 525 13.49 2.00 28.49
CA ALA A 525 12.11 2.28 28.13
C ALA A 525 11.70 3.70 28.54
N GLY A 526 10.87 4.36 27.73
CA GLY A 526 10.44 5.75 27.96
C GLY A 526 9.17 6.12 27.19
N LYS A 527 8.59 7.30 27.49
CA LYS A 527 7.40 7.85 26.80
C LYS A 527 7.80 8.88 25.76
N ASP A 528 7.31 8.74 24.52
CA ASP A 528 7.76 9.58 23.41
C ASP A 528 7.34 11.05 23.47
N ALA A 529 6.27 11.34 24.23
CA ALA A 529 5.73 12.68 24.45
C ALA A 529 6.45 13.49 25.56
N ALA A 530 7.31 12.84 26.36
CA ALA A 530 7.95 13.43 27.53
C ALA A 530 9.48 13.46 27.35
N ARG A 531 9.94 14.36 26.46
CA ARG A 531 11.35 14.52 26.10
C ARG A 531 11.98 15.74 26.77
N ASP A 532 13.27 15.63 27.08
CA ASP A 532 14.11 16.75 27.53
C ASP A 532 14.61 17.63 26.38
N GLN A 533 15.36 18.69 26.73
CA GLN A 533 15.95 19.64 25.78
C GLN A 533 16.96 19.02 24.80
N PHE A 534 17.41 17.79 25.02
CA PHE A 534 18.29 17.02 24.14
C PHE A 534 17.52 15.95 23.35
N GLY A 535 16.19 15.90 23.47
CA GLY A 535 15.31 14.98 22.77
C GLY A 535 15.22 13.57 23.37
N LYS A 536 15.82 13.34 24.55
CA LYS A 536 15.78 12.04 25.25
C LYS A 536 14.56 11.96 26.16
N ALA A 537 13.99 10.77 26.35
CA ALA A 537 12.83 10.60 27.23
C ALA A 537 13.24 10.32 28.69
N LYS A 538 12.42 10.72 29.67
CA LYS A 538 12.59 10.22 31.05
C LYS A 538 12.50 8.68 31.03
N ALA A 539 13.45 8.02 31.69
CA ALA A 539 13.44 6.59 31.91
C ALA A 539 12.19 6.11 32.69
N LEU A 540 11.65 4.97 32.27
CA LEU A 540 10.61 4.22 32.96
C LEU A 540 11.13 2.88 33.49
N VAL A 541 11.94 2.21 32.68
CA VAL A 541 12.58 0.92 32.97
C VAL A 541 13.97 0.94 32.32
N LEU A 542 14.97 0.38 33.00
CA LEU A 542 16.37 0.31 32.55
C LEU A 542 16.82 -1.16 32.53
N GLY A 543 17.81 -1.52 31.71
CA GLY A 543 18.35 -2.88 31.77
C GLY A 543 19.61 -3.13 30.96
N ASP A 544 20.22 -4.28 31.21
CA ASP A 544 21.56 -4.65 30.71
C ASP A 544 21.57 -6.08 30.15
N THR A 545 22.40 -6.34 29.14
CA THR A 545 22.65 -7.69 28.61
C THR A 545 23.83 -8.32 29.34
N LYS A 546 23.78 -9.59 29.78
CA LYS A 546 24.95 -10.23 30.45
C LYS A 546 25.19 -11.67 29.97
N PHE A 547 26.32 -11.90 29.28
CA PHE A 547 26.64 -13.22 28.72
C PHE A 547 27.38 -14.13 29.71
N ASN A 548 27.03 -15.42 29.74
CA ASN A 548 27.45 -16.45 30.70
C ASN A 548 27.14 -16.12 32.18
N TRP A 549 26.18 -15.24 32.44
CA TRP A 549 25.77 -14.88 33.81
C TRP A 549 24.63 -15.76 34.33
N SER A 550 24.81 -16.32 35.53
CA SER A 550 23.80 -17.12 36.23
C SER A 550 23.21 -16.37 37.41
N SER A 551 21.96 -15.93 37.27
CA SER A 551 21.26 -15.19 38.34
C SER A 551 21.07 -16.03 39.60
N MET A 552 20.92 -17.36 39.45
CA MET A 552 20.76 -18.28 40.56
C MET A 552 22.00 -18.30 41.46
N SER A 553 23.21 -18.19 40.90
CA SER A 553 24.44 -18.07 41.69
C SER A 553 24.47 -16.75 42.46
N ALA A 554 24.17 -15.64 41.80
CA ALA A 554 24.13 -14.30 42.39
C ALA A 554 23.14 -14.21 43.58
N ILE A 555 21.89 -14.65 43.35
CA ILE A 555 20.83 -14.66 44.37
C ILE A 555 21.22 -15.56 45.54
N ASN A 556 21.80 -16.73 45.30
CA ASN A 556 22.26 -17.62 46.37
C ASN A 556 23.42 -17.02 47.19
N VAL A 557 24.32 -16.26 46.57
CA VAL A 557 25.42 -15.58 47.30
C VAL A 557 24.85 -14.54 48.28
N VAL A 558 23.90 -13.72 47.85
CA VAL A 558 23.23 -12.73 48.72
C VAL A 558 22.38 -13.41 49.81
N GLN A 559 21.57 -14.41 49.45
CA GLN A 559 20.61 -15.03 50.39
C GLN A 559 21.23 -15.98 51.44
N ASN A 560 22.40 -16.57 51.17
CA ASN A 560 23.03 -17.52 52.10
C ASN A 560 24.05 -16.89 53.06
N MET A 561 24.44 -15.62 52.87
CA MET A 561 25.29 -14.89 53.80
C MET A 561 24.54 -14.53 55.09
N ARG A 562 24.79 -15.27 56.18
CA ARG A 562 24.03 -15.13 57.43
C ARG A 562 24.52 -14.05 58.39
N ASN A 563 25.72 -13.48 58.21
CA ASN A 563 26.41 -12.68 59.24
C ASN A 563 27.27 -11.51 58.69
N GLY A 564 27.15 -11.13 57.42
CA GLY A 564 27.96 -10.03 56.85
C GLY A 564 27.61 -9.73 55.39
N PHE A 565 28.17 -8.63 54.86
CA PHE A 565 28.10 -8.30 53.44
C PHE A 565 28.73 -9.43 52.61
N TYR A 566 28.18 -9.70 51.43
CA TYR A 566 28.71 -10.75 50.55
C TYR A 566 30.01 -10.33 49.83
N GLU A 567 30.53 -9.13 50.09
CA GLU A 567 31.70 -8.56 49.44
C GLU A 567 33.00 -9.35 49.72
N ASP A 568 33.10 -10.00 50.88
CA ASP A 568 34.20 -10.93 51.21
C ASP A 568 34.09 -12.30 50.49
N SER A 569 33.11 -12.48 49.59
CA SER A 569 32.88 -13.73 48.87
C SER A 569 33.79 -13.89 47.65
N ASN A 570 34.43 -15.05 47.52
CA ASN A 570 35.09 -15.50 46.28
C ASN A 570 34.13 -15.59 45.06
N LEU A 571 32.83 -15.35 45.25
CA LEU A 571 31.79 -15.32 44.21
C LEU A 571 31.17 -13.92 44.04
N ILE A 572 31.75 -12.86 44.59
CA ILE A 572 31.28 -11.46 44.47
C ILE A 572 31.03 -11.06 42.99
N ASP A 573 31.88 -11.50 42.07
CA ASP A 573 31.75 -11.25 40.62
C ASP A 573 30.40 -11.71 40.05
N SER A 574 29.76 -12.71 40.66
CA SER A 574 28.42 -13.14 40.25
C SER A 574 27.31 -12.14 40.61
N VAL A 575 27.51 -11.30 41.63
CA VAL A 575 26.53 -10.31 42.10
C VAL A 575 26.69 -8.95 41.42
N ARG A 576 27.89 -8.62 40.91
CA ARG A 576 28.20 -7.35 40.22
C ARG A 576 27.15 -6.89 39.19
N PRO A 577 26.54 -7.77 38.36
CA PRO A 577 25.49 -7.33 37.44
C PRO A 577 24.19 -6.86 38.11
N ILE A 578 23.86 -7.36 39.30
CA ILE A 578 22.70 -6.89 40.09
C ILE A 578 23.00 -5.50 40.67
N GLU A 579 24.21 -5.30 41.21
CA GLU A 579 24.69 -4.01 41.70
C GLU A 579 24.71 -2.95 40.58
N GLN A 580 25.14 -3.32 39.37
CA GLN A 580 25.15 -2.47 38.18
C GLN A 580 23.76 -1.92 37.87
N VAL A 581 22.73 -2.78 37.82
CA VAL A 581 21.35 -2.33 37.55
C VAL A 581 20.67 -1.70 38.77
N GLN A 582 21.07 -2.06 39.99
CA GLN A 582 20.66 -1.36 41.22
C GLN A 582 21.14 0.10 41.18
N HIS A 583 22.41 0.32 40.82
CA HIS A 583 22.99 1.65 40.62
C HIS A 583 22.29 2.43 39.49
N TYR A 584 21.94 1.79 38.37
CA TYR A 584 21.11 2.42 37.34
C TYR A 584 19.76 2.92 37.89
N GLY A 585 19.07 2.08 38.67
CA GLY A 585 17.81 2.45 39.30
C GLY A 585 17.97 3.62 40.29
N ALA A 586 18.99 3.56 41.14
CA ALA A 586 19.29 4.61 42.13
C ALA A 586 19.63 5.97 41.49
N VAL A 587 20.45 5.98 40.43
CA VAL A 587 20.86 7.21 39.73
C VAL A 587 19.70 7.86 38.96
N TYR A 588 18.88 7.07 38.28
CA TYR A 588 17.76 7.58 37.46
C TYR A 588 16.44 7.74 38.25
N GLY A 589 16.42 7.36 39.53
CA GLY A 589 15.20 7.32 40.34
C GLY A 589 14.19 6.24 39.90
N CYS A 590 14.63 5.23 39.14
CA CYS A 590 13.78 4.22 38.53
C CYS A 590 13.64 2.96 39.39
N ARG A 591 12.40 2.63 39.77
CA ARG A 591 12.07 1.43 40.57
C ARG A 591 12.09 0.11 39.80
N TYR A 592 12.14 0.14 38.47
CA TYR A 592 12.07 -1.06 37.64
C TYR A 592 13.32 -1.19 36.78
N VAL A 593 14.04 -2.30 36.98
CA VAL A 593 15.26 -2.63 36.23
C VAL A 593 15.25 -4.11 35.83
N TYR A 594 16.08 -4.50 34.86
CA TYR A 594 16.22 -5.91 34.48
C TYR A 594 17.61 -6.25 33.94
N ILE A 595 17.96 -7.53 34.00
CA ILE A 595 19.12 -8.12 33.33
C ILE A 595 18.60 -9.21 32.40
N ILE A 596 19.19 -9.35 31.21
CA ILE A 596 18.88 -10.44 30.28
C ILE A 596 20.16 -11.18 29.88
N SER A 597 20.23 -12.47 30.20
CA SER A 597 21.38 -13.33 29.88
C SER A 597 21.05 -14.35 28.80
N ASP A 598 22.02 -15.20 28.44
CA ASP A 598 21.83 -16.39 27.61
C ASP A 598 20.90 -17.44 28.24
N GLN A 599 20.63 -17.34 29.56
CA GLN A 599 19.83 -18.30 30.31
C GLN A 599 18.40 -17.80 30.54
N GLU A 600 18.24 -16.51 30.89
CA GLU A 600 16.97 -15.95 31.35
C GLU A 600 16.91 -14.42 31.35
N LEU A 601 15.70 -13.89 31.37
CA LEU A 601 15.40 -12.52 31.81
C LEU A 601 15.19 -12.52 33.33
N VAL A 602 15.81 -11.58 34.02
CA VAL A 602 15.57 -11.27 35.45
C VAL A 602 15.02 -9.86 35.54
N VAL A 603 13.72 -9.72 35.82
CA VAL A 603 13.09 -8.42 36.09
C VAL A 603 13.13 -8.13 37.58
N MET A 604 13.32 -6.87 37.97
CA MET A 604 13.50 -6.46 39.36
C MET A 604 12.70 -5.19 39.71
N GLN A 605 12.15 -5.18 40.93
CA GLN A 605 11.55 -4.03 41.58
C GLN A 605 12.43 -3.59 42.75
N LEU A 606 12.86 -2.32 42.73
CA LEU A 606 13.75 -1.72 43.72
C LEU A 606 12.97 -0.91 44.75
N HIS A 607 13.33 -1.06 46.02
CA HIS A 607 12.73 -0.39 47.16
C HIS A 607 13.77 0.47 47.89
N LEU A 608 13.41 1.71 48.22
CA LEU A 608 14.24 2.57 49.07
C LEU A 608 14.39 1.95 50.47
N ALA A 609 15.59 2.07 51.04
CA ALA A 609 15.79 1.77 52.45
C ALA A 609 14.85 2.62 53.34
N PRO A 610 14.22 2.06 54.38
CA PRO A 610 13.39 2.84 55.30
C PRO A 610 14.17 3.97 55.96
N ALA A 611 13.64 5.19 55.91
CA ALA A 611 14.33 6.35 56.49
C ALA A 611 14.60 6.13 58.00
N PRO A 612 15.85 6.29 58.47
CA PRO A 612 16.20 6.00 59.86
C PRO A 612 15.42 6.92 60.81
N PHE A 613 14.72 6.31 61.77
CA PHE A 613 13.87 7.02 62.74
C PHE A 613 14.67 8.09 63.50
N ARG A 614 14.44 9.38 63.19
CA ARG A 614 15.04 10.51 63.90
C ARG A 614 14.44 10.66 65.31
N THR A 615 14.98 9.92 66.26
CA THR A 615 14.61 9.93 67.68
C THR A 615 15.15 11.15 68.44
N SER A 616 14.79 12.37 68.00
CA SER A 616 14.61 13.55 68.90
C SER A 616 14.16 14.81 68.15
N PRO A 617 13.12 15.52 68.64
CA PRO A 617 12.79 16.87 68.16
C PRO A 617 13.62 17.92 68.90
N ARG A 618 14.72 18.39 68.30
CA ARG A 618 15.46 19.55 68.82
C ARG A 618 14.81 20.85 68.29
N PRO A 619 14.39 21.81 69.14
CA PRO A 619 13.61 22.97 68.69
C PRO A 619 14.36 23.85 67.68
N GLN A 620 13.68 24.28 66.61
CA GLN A 620 14.20 25.31 65.71
C GLN A 620 14.36 26.63 66.46
N ARG A 621 15.59 27.16 66.48
CA ARG A 621 15.90 28.45 67.09
C ARG A 621 15.87 29.56 66.03
N THR A 622 14.75 30.24 65.92
CA THR A 622 14.57 31.39 65.02
C THR A 622 15.54 32.53 65.35
N ARG A 623 16.40 32.93 64.39
CA ARG A 623 17.07 34.23 64.36
C ARG A 623 17.23 34.74 62.92
N LEU A 624 17.17 36.06 62.78
CA LEU A 624 17.24 36.80 61.51
C LEU A 624 18.70 36.89 60.99
N PRO A 625 18.89 37.12 59.68
CA PRO A 625 20.21 37.38 59.10
C PRO A 625 20.75 38.78 59.47
N PRO A 626 22.03 38.91 59.86
CA PRO A 626 22.74 40.18 59.91
C PRO A 626 23.76 40.35 58.77
N SER A 627 24.13 41.61 58.50
CA SER A 627 25.00 42.04 57.40
C SER A 627 26.51 41.96 57.70
N HIS A 628 27.30 42.13 56.63
CA HIS A 628 28.76 42.21 56.55
C HIS A 628 29.48 42.98 57.69
N GLN A 629 30.67 42.52 58.09
CA GLN A 629 31.80 43.44 58.34
C GLN A 629 33.20 42.79 58.14
N ARG A 630 34.24 43.65 58.17
CA ARG A 630 35.66 43.48 57.80
C ARG A 630 36.44 42.51 58.73
N VAL A 631 37.53 41.81 58.33
CA VAL A 631 38.87 42.27 57.82
C VAL A 631 39.57 43.15 58.88
N THR A 632 40.82 42.96 59.36
CA THR A 632 42.11 42.34 58.91
C THR A 632 42.78 41.68 60.15
N SER A 633 43.86 40.89 60.22
CA SER A 633 45.02 40.48 59.38
C SER A 633 45.46 39.03 59.80
N SER A 634 46.64 38.43 59.54
CA SER A 634 47.90 38.76 58.81
C SER A 634 48.59 37.47 58.33
N SER A 635 49.51 37.56 57.35
CA SER A 635 50.62 36.60 57.03
C SER A 635 50.27 35.10 56.88
N THR A 636 50.48 34.42 55.75
CA THR A 636 51.40 34.67 54.62
C THR A 636 50.84 34.06 53.32
N ILE A 637 51.21 34.58 52.15
CA ILE A 637 50.66 34.12 50.86
C ILE A 637 51.35 32.83 50.39
N SER A 638 50.60 31.73 50.39
CA SER A 638 50.87 30.54 49.57
C SER A 638 49.55 30.00 48.98
N LYS A 639 49.62 29.23 47.89
CA LYS A 639 48.44 28.86 47.08
C LYS A 639 47.69 27.65 47.65
N GLN A 640 46.53 27.85 48.28
CA GLN A 640 45.47 26.82 48.39
C GLN A 640 44.16 27.45 48.90
N LEU A 641 43.08 27.37 48.12
CA LEU A 641 41.74 27.78 48.57
C LEU A 641 40.57 27.22 47.72
N THR A 642 40.51 25.90 47.53
CA THR A 642 39.29 25.18 47.10
C THR A 642 39.32 23.75 47.66
N ASP A 643 38.94 23.58 48.93
CA ASP A 643 38.62 22.28 49.52
C ASP A 643 37.55 22.44 50.61
N ILE A 644 36.30 22.60 50.16
CA ILE A 644 35.12 22.21 50.94
C ILE A 644 34.42 21.18 50.07
N SER A 645 34.87 19.93 50.16
CA SER A 645 34.22 18.80 49.50
C SER A 645 32.85 18.59 50.15
N LEU A 646 31.80 19.01 49.45
CA LEU A 646 30.46 18.47 49.66
C LEU A 646 30.42 17.12 48.95
N ASP A 647 30.42 16.05 49.74
CA ASP A 647 30.46 14.69 49.23
C ASP A 647 29.16 14.36 48.47
N GLU A 648 29.29 14.18 47.14
CA GLU A 648 28.17 13.86 46.24
C GLU A 648 27.55 12.48 46.52
N SER A 649 28.19 11.62 47.34
CA SER A 649 27.57 10.39 47.86
C SER A 649 26.22 10.67 48.54
N SER A 650 26.10 11.83 49.20
CA SER A 650 24.97 12.20 50.06
C SER A 650 23.63 12.47 49.36
N PHE A 651 23.58 12.33 48.02
CA PHE A 651 22.36 12.47 47.22
C PHE A 651 21.92 11.17 46.51
N ARG A 652 22.65 10.04 46.65
CA ARG A 652 22.25 8.76 46.02
C ARG A 652 21.13 8.07 46.80
N ALA A 653 20.23 7.40 46.07
CA ALA A 653 19.08 6.72 46.62
C ALA A 653 19.44 5.31 47.10
N SER A 654 19.68 5.13 48.41
CA SER A 654 19.95 3.82 49.02
C SER A 654 18.78 2.83 48.81
N ILE A 655 19.09 1.68 48.21
CA ILE A 655 18.16 0.59 47.91
C ILE A 655 18.29 -0.48 48.99
N GLY A 656 17.25 -0.67 49.81
CA GLY A 656 17.26 -1.63 50.93
C GLY A 656 16.64 -2.99 50.61
N LEU A 657 16.00 -3.13 49.45
CA LEU A 657 15.40 -4.40 49.00
C LEU A 657 15.24 -4.44 47.47
N VAL A 658 15.59 -5.59 46.90
CA VAL A 658 15.33 -5.98 45.51
C VAL A 658 14.34 -7.14 45.48
N GLU A 659 13.15 -6.93 44.90
CA GLU A 659 12.27 -8.04 44.53
C GLU A 659 12.60 -8.48 43.09
N TYR A 660 12.76 -9.77 42.80
CA TYR A 660 13.13 -10.27 41.47
C TYR A 660 12.14 -11.32 40.92
N LYS A 661 11.97 -11.38 39.60
CA LYS A 661 11.35 -12.53 38.91
C LYS A 661 12.22 -13.01 37.76
N ARG A 662 12.38 -14.32 37.67
CA ARG A 662 13.15 -15.02 36.63
C ARG A 662 12.24 -15.60 35.56
N ILE A 663 12.60 -15.43 34.29
CA ILE A 663 11.85 -15.89 33.12
C ILE A 663 12.83 -16.52 32.09
N PRO A 664 12.86 -17.85 31.92
CA PRO A 664 13.80 -18.51 31.01
C PRO A 664 13.41 -18.33 29.53
N TRP A 665 14.39 -18.39 28.62
CA TRP A 665 14.13 -18.35 27.17
C TRP A 665 13.18 -19.46 26.69
N SER A 666 13.22 -20.62 27.35
CA SER A 666 12.37 -21.78 27.07
C SER A 666 10.89 -21.63 27.48
N ALA A 667 10.48 -20.48 28.04
CA ALA A 667 9.07 -20.19 28.30
C ALA A 667 8.26 -20.11 26.99
N THR A 668 7.39 -21.10 26.77
CA THR A 668 6.50 -21.22 25.59
C THR A 668 5.01 -21.09 25.92
N SER A 669 4.67 -21.05 27.21
CA SER A 669 3.33 -20.79 27.72
C SER A 669 3.44 -20.08 29.08
N GLY A 670 2.44 -19.28 29.43
CA GLY A 670 2.51 -18.41 30.61
C GLY A 670 3.38 -17.17 30.36
N LEU A 671 4.19 -16.78 31.36
CA LEU A 671 4.98 -15.55 31.33
C LEU A 671 6.27 -15.72 30.50
N THR A 672 6.26 -15.22 29.26
CA THR A 672 7.45 -15.17 28.38
C THR A 672 8.27 -13.91 28.58
N ILE A 673 9.49 -13.88 28.03
CA ILE A 673 10.39 -12.69 28.07
C ILE A 673 9.70 -11.48 27.43
N LYS A 674 9.08 -11.65 26.25
CA LYS A 674 8.32 -10.59 25.57
C LYS A 674 7.14 -10.08 26.40
N LEU A 675 6.35 -10.98 27.00
CA LEU A 675 5.20 -10.60 27.83
C LEU A 675 5.63 -9.89 29.12
N ALA A 676 6.69 -10.39 29.79
CA ALA A 676 7.26 -9.77 30.98
C ALA A 676 7.73 -8.33 30.71
N LEU A 677 8.49 -8.09 29.64
CA LEU A 677 8.96 -6.75 29.30
C LEU A 677 7.82 -5.81 28.90
N TYR A 678 6.81 -6.28 28.15
CA TYR A 678 5.61 -5.47 27.85
C TYR A 678 4.91 -5.04 29.14
N CYS A 679 4.62 -6.00 30.04
CA CYS A 679 3.94 -5.72 31.30
C CYS A 679 4.77 -4.84 32.25
N LEU A 680 6.09 -5.01 32.32
CA LEU A 680 6.96 -4.18 33.15
C LEU A 680 6.95 -2.71 32.70
N VAL A 681 7.03 -2.45 31.39
CA VAL A 681 6.93 -1.09 30.84
C VAL A 681 5.52 -0.51 31.03
N ARG A 682 4.46 -1.34 30.98
CA ARG A 682 3.09 -0.89 31.29
C ARG A 682 2.89 -0.52 32.75
N LEU A 683 3.39 -1.32 33.70
CA LEU A 683 3.38 -0.99 35.12
C LEU A 683 4.13 0.32 35.40
N ALA A 684 5.30 0.50 34.79
CA ALA A 684 6.07 1.75 34.89
C ALA A 684 5.33 2.97 34.28
N ALA A 685 4.52 2.74 33.24
CA ALA A 685 3.75 3.78 32.56
C ALA A 685 2.45 4.17 33.28
N GLU A 686 1.86 3.28 34.09
CA GLU A 686 0.61 3.49 34.83
C GLU A 686 0.84 3.88 36.30
N ASP A 687 1.51 3.02 37.06
CA ASP A 687 1.72 3.17 38.51
C ASP A 687 2.91 4.11 38.83
N GLY A 688 3.55 4.64 37.79
CA GLY A 688 4.77 5.45 37.84
C GLY A 688 6.06 4.61 37.87
N SER A 689 7.19 5.29 37.68
CA SER A 689 8.53 4.69 37.68
C SER A 689 9.38 5.08 38.90
N ASP A 690 8.89 5.96 39.77
CA ASP A 690 9.67 6.59 40.83
C ASP A 690 9.90 5.67 42.05
N LEU A 691 11.12 5.68 42.59
CA LEU A 691 11.53 4.94 43.79
C LEU A 691 10.75 5.35 45.06
N LYS A 692 10.33 4.35 45.84
CA LYS A 692 9.60 4.45 47.13
C LYS A 692 10.04 3.31 48.07
N THR A 693 9.72 3.37 49.36
CA THR A 693 9.96 2.25 50.30
C THR A 693 9.04 1.07 50.02
N ASP A 694 7.79 1.35 49.62
CA ASP A 694 6.72 0.37 49.46
C ASP A 694 5.84 0.72 48.25
N TYR A 695 5.16 -0.30 47.71
CA TYR A 695 4.27 -0.16 46.57
C TYR A 695 2.99 -0.99 46.78
N PRO A 696 1.85 -0.62 46.17
CA PRO A 696 0.65 -1.45 46.15
C PRO A 696 0.92 -2.82 45.51
N ARG A 697 0.21 -3.85 45.97
CA ARG A 697 0.21 -5.17 45.33
C ARG A 697 -0.42 -5.09 43.95
N LEU A 698 0.04 -5.92 43.02
CA LEU A 698 -0.46 -5.91 41.63
C LEU A 698 -1.91 -6.43 41.50
N THR A 699 -2.49 -6.92 42.60
CA THR A 699 -3.85 -7.47 42.71
C THR A 699 -4.89 -6.54 43.33
N SER A 700 -4.51 -5.40 43.93
CA SER A 700 -5.49 -4.42 44.43
C SER A 700 -6.10 -3.63 43.28
N GLN A 701 -7.44 -3.59 43.21
CA GLN A 701 -8.17 -2.87 42.15
C GLN A 701 -7.91 -1.36 42.20
N VAL A 702 -7.89 -0.73 41.01
CA VAL A 702 -7.82 0.73 40.87
C VAL A 702 -9.18 1.34 41.19
N GLU A 703 -9.26 2.12 42.27
CA GLU A 703 -10.42 2.98 42.53
C GLU A 703 -10.49 4.09 41.47
N SER A 704 -11.62 4.17 40.76
CA SER A 704 -11.81 5.08 39.63
C SER A 704 -11.85 6.55 40.07
N SER A 705 -10.69 7.20 40.04
CA SER A 705 -10.52 8.60 40.43
C SER A 705 -10.44 9.50 39.20
N GLY A 706 -11.29 10.53 39.10
CA GLY A 706 -11.08 11.59 38.09
C GLY A 706 -12.30 12.16 37.34
N THR A 707 -13.53 12.08 37.85
CA THR A 707 -14.65 12.82 37.23
C THR A 707 -14.43 14.34 37.35
N GLN A 708 -14.07 15.02 36.26
CA GLN A 708 -14.08 16.48 36.18
C GLN A 708 -15.15 17.00 35.21
N LEU A 709 -15.95 17.91 35.76
CA LEU A 709 -17.15 18.52 35.20
C LEU A 709 -16.88 19.33 33.93
N LEU A 710 -17.80 19.23 32.96
CA LEU A 710 -18.15 20.33 32.05
C LEU A 710 -19.68 20.54 32.07
N PRO A 711 -20.19 21.77 31.88
CA PRO A 711 -21.57 22.09 32.23
C PRO A 711 -22.61 21.70 31.17
N SER A 712 -23.85 21.46 31.62
CA SER A 712 -25.04 21.23 30.80
C SER A 712 -25.61 22.53 30.16
N MET A 713 -26.69 22.34 29.38
CA MET A 713 -27.60 23.33 28.74
C MET A 713 -27.29 23.64 27.27
N VAL A 714 -28.28 23.69 26.35
CA VAL A 714 -29.72 23.39 26.46
C VAL A 714 -30.25 22.84 25.12
N LEU A 715 -31.31 22.03 25.18
CA LEU A 715 -32.07 21.56 24.01
C LEU A 715 -33.48 22.19 24.05
N PRO A 716 -33.88 23.05 23.08
CA PRO A 716 -35.24 23.59 23.01
C PRO A 716 -36.24 22.57 22.41
N THR A 717 -37.48 22.60 22.89
CA THR A 717 -38.52 21.60 22.58
C THR A 717 -39.49 22.06 21.47
N SER A 718 -39.88 21.10 20.62
CA SER A 718 -41.22 20.90 20.01
C SER A 718 -42.04 22.06 19.37
N GLU A 719 -42.47 21.78 18.12
CA GLU A 719 -43.80 22.11 17.54
C GLU A 719 -44.14 23.55 17.08
N PRO A 720 -45.20 23.75 16.23
CA PRO A 720 -46.10 22.78 15.59
C PRO A 720 -46.16 22.85 14.03
N ARG A 721 -47.05 22.03 13.43
CA ARG A 721 -47.34 21.93 11.98
C ARG A 721 -48.16 23.12 11.43
N ILE A 722 -48.01 23.40 10.14
CA ILE A 722 -49.03 24.02 9.26
C ILE A 722 -49.18 23.15 8.00
N ILE A 723 -50.34 23.17 7.34
CA ILE A 723 -50.76 22.27 6.26
C ILE A 723 -51.34 23.09 5.08
N ILE A 724 -51.46 22.47 3.89
CA ILE A 724 -52.23 22.87 2.68
C ILE A 724 -51.47 23.74 1.67
N GLY A 725 -51.57 23.37 0.38
CA GLY A 725 -51.06 24.15 -0.77
C GLY A 725 -50.94 23.33 -2.06
N THR A 726 -52.03 23.15 -2.82
CA THR A 726 -52.08 22.37 -4.07
C THR A 726 -52.27 23.24 -5.32
N SER A 727 -51.68 22.82 -6.46
CA SER A 727 -51.94 23.35 -7.83
C SER A 727 -51.34 24.77 -8.09
N SER A 728 -51.05 25.24 -9.32
CA SER A 728 -51.41 24.76 -10.68
C SER A 728 -50.39 25.19 -11.77
N THR A 729 -50.39 24.46 -12.91
CA THR A 729 -50.34 24.97 -14.31
C THR A 729 -49.31 26.03 -14.75
N VAL A 730 -48.49 25.70 -15.78
CA VAL A 730 -48.52 26.33 -17.13
C VAL A 730 -48.04 25.31 -18.18
N THR A 731 -48.77 25.20 -19.30
CA THR A 731 -48.33 24.53 -20.53
C THR A 731 -48.41 25.55 -21.68
N SER A 732 -47.46 25.52 -22.62
CA SER A 732 -47.54 26.25 -23.89
C SER A 732 -47.16 25.34 -25.07
N THR A 733 -47.62 25.68 -26.27
CA THR A 733 -47.88 24.70 -27.35
C THR A 733 -47.09 25.01 -28.63
N LEU A 734 -46.96 23.99 -29.49
CA LEU A 734 -46.32 24.03 -30.81
C LEU A 734 -46.85 25.16 -31.71
N GLN A 735 -46.02 25.55 -32.70
CA GLN A 735 -46.54 25.67 -34.06
C GLN A 735 -45.55 25.12 -35.10
N THR A 736 -46.07 24.82 -36.30
CA THR A 736 -45.43 24.00 -37.34
C THR A 736 -45.39 24.72 -38.68
N SER A 737 -44.56 24.22 -39.61
CA SER A 737 -44.72 24.45 -41.05
C SER A 737 -44.33 23.19 -41.82
N ASN A 738 -45.11 22.86 -42.86
CA ASN A 738 -44.89 21.70 -43.73
C ASN A 738 -44.60 22.19 -45.15
N GLU A 739 -43.77 21.46 -45.90
CA GLU A 739 -44.00 21.21 -47.34
C GLU A 739 -43.20 19.97 -47.79
N ALA A 740 -43.59 19.35 -48.91
CA ALA A 740 -43.24 17.95 -49.20
C ALA A 740 -42.68 17.71 -50.61
N ALA A 741 -41.48 17.13 -50.67
CA ALA A 741 -40.93 16.48 -51.86
C ALA A 741 -39.96 15.35 -51.44
N ALA A 742 -39.87 14.29 -52.27
CA ALA A 742 -39.05 13.09 -52.08
C ALA A 742 -39.29 12.32 -50.76
N GLN A 743 -40.19 11.32 -50.82
CA GLN A 743 -40.18 10.23 -49.83
C GLN A 743 -38.91 9.38 -50.03
N PHE A 744 -38.02 9.40 -49.05
CA PHE A 744 -36.92 8.45 -48.94
C PHE A 744 -37.39 7.25 -48.13
N TYR A 745 -37.03 6.04 -48.55
CA TYR A 745 -37.39 4.80 -47.87
C TYR A 745 -36.15 4.21 -47.19
N ASP A 746 -36.29 3.73 -45.95
CA ASP A 746 -35.21 3.05 -45.22
C ASP A 746 -35.06 1.58 -45.67
N VAL A 747 -34.62 1.42 -46.93
CA VAL A 747 -34.52 0.12 -47.60
C VAL A 747 -33.23 -0.59 -47.19
N THR A 748 -33.35 -1.58 -46.30
CA THR A 748 -32.22 -2.49 -46.00
C THR A 748 -32.04 -3.50 -47.12
N VAL A 749 -31.16 -3.19 -48.07
CA VAL A 749 -30.80 -4.09 -49.19
C VAL A 749 -29.75 -5.10 -48.74
N GLN A 750 -30.10 -6.39 -48.68
CA GLN A 750 -29.16 -7.49 -48.48
C GLN A 750 -28.90 -8.23 -49.79
N TRP A 751 -27.62 -8.49 -50.07
CA TRP A 751 -27.18 -9.19 -51.28
C TRP A 751 -27.07 -10.70 -51.03
N ASN A 752 -27.44 -11.50 -52.02
CA ASN A 752 -27.17 -12.93 -51.97
C ASN A 752 -25.65 -13.21 -51.96
N LYS A 753 -25.22 -14.40 -51.51
CA LYS A 753 -23.78 -14.74 -51.37
C LYS A 753 -22.97 -14.69 -52.67
N ALA A 754 -23.63 -14.73 -53.83
CA ALA A 754 -23.00 -14.63 -55.15
C ALA A 754 -22.94 -13.19 -55.69
N ARG A 755 -23.62 -12.22 -55.04
CA ARG A 755 -23.84 -10.83 -55.51
C ARG A 755 -24.52 -10.74 -56.89
N THR A 756 -25.37 -11.72 -57.22
CA THR A 756 -26.14 -11.77 -58.49
C THR A 756 -27.58 -11.30 -58.34
N GLY A 757 -28.04 -11.04 -57.11
CA GLY A 757 -29.40 -10.64 -56.75
C GLY A 757 -29.44 -10.08 -55.34
N TYR A 758 -30.54 -9.40 -55.00
CA TYR A 758 -30.74 -8.78 -53.69
C TYR A 758 -32.17 -8.91 -53.17
N VAL A 759 -32.29 -8.69 -51.86
CA VAL A 759 -33.50 -8.81 -51.06
C VAL A 759 -33.69 -7.52 -50.27
N TYR A 760 -34.92 -7.03 -50.17
CA TYR A 760 -35.25 -5.88 -49.34
C TYR A 760 -36.65 -5.99 -48.72
N GLN A 761 -36.91 -5.18 -47.71
CA GLN A 761 -38.20 -5.11 -47.01
C GLN A 761 -38.98 -3.87 -47.47
N ASP A 762 -40.29 -4.01 -47.68
CA ASP A 762 -41.19 -2.91 -48.04
C ASP A 762 -41.82 -2.20 -46.83
N ASN A 763 -42.56 -1.12 -47.10
CA ASN A 763 -43.18 -0.27 -46.08
C ASN A 763 -44.28 -0.97 -45.25
N TYR A 764 -44.65 -2.20 -45.58
CA TYR A 764 -45.59 -3.04 -44.82
C TYR A 764 -44.89 -4.20 -44.10
N GLY A 765 -43.54 -4.20 -44.07
CA GLY A 765 -42.74 -5.25 -43.45
C GLY A 765 -42.61 -6.52 -44.29
N LYS A 766 -43.08 -6.53 -45.55
CA LYS A 766 -43.02 -7.70 -46.41
C LYS A 766 -41.68 -7.73 -47.16
N TRP A 767 -41.10 -8.92 -47.28
CA TRP A 767 -39.83 -9.13 -47.98
C TRP A 767 -40.05 -9.36 -49.48
N VAL A 768 -39.23 -8.70 -50.29
CA VAL A 768 -39.23 -8.74 -51.76
C VAL A 768 -37.85 -9.21 -52.23
N PHE A 769 -37.83 -10.11 -53.21
CA PHE A 769 -36.65 -10.84 -53.68
C PHE A 769 -36.54 -10.68 -55.21
N ASP A 770 -35.38 -10.26 -55.73
CA ASP A 770 -35.07 -10.30 -57.17
C ASP A 770 -33.68 -10.88 -57.41
N ASP A 771 -33.66 -12.11 -57.96
CA ASP A 771 -32.47 -12.83 -58.41
C ASP A 771 -32.37 -12.89 -59.95
N SER A 772 -33.13 -12.05 -60.67
CA SER A 772 -33.18 -12.05 -62.14
C SER A 772 -31.90 -11.53 -62.79
N THR A 773 -31.08 -12.47 -63.28
CA THR A 773 -29.76 -12.20 -63.87
C THR A 773 -29.80 -11.32 -65.12
N SER A 774 -30.93 -11.22 -65.84
CA SER A 774 -31.07 -10.40 -67.05
C SER A 774 -30.91 -8.90 -66.80
N ASN A 775 -31.12 -8.46 -65.56
CA ASN A 775 -31.08 -7.05 -65.18
C ASN A 775 -29.69 -6.57 -64.71
N TRP A 776 -28.67 -7.43 -64.73
CA TRP A 776 -27.34 -7.18 -64.19
C TRP A 776 -26.24 -7.21 -65.26
N LYS A 777 -25.44 -6.14 -65.35
CA LYS A 777 -24.27 -6.07 -66.23
C LYS A 777 -22.97 -6.10 -65.42
N GLN A 778 -22.09 -7.04 -65.74
CA GLN A 778 -20.74 -7.07 -65.15
C GLN A 778 -19.88 -5.93 -65.71
N ILE A 779 -19.16 -5.25 -64.82
CA ILE A 779 -18.30 -4.08 -65.15
C ILE A 779 -16.85 -4.21 -64.60
N GLY A 780 -16.50 -5.39 -64.08
CA GLY A 780 -15.15 -5.72 -63.62
C GLY A 780 -15.10 -7.14 -63.04
N ASN A 781 -13.93 -7.59 -62.59
CA ASN A 781 -13.84 -8.85 -61.84
C ASN A 781 -14.65 -8.72 -60.53
N GLN A 782 -15.75 -9.47 -60.43
CA GLN A 782 -16.71 -9.46 -59.31
C GLN A 782 -17.42 -8.11 -59.03
N ILE A 783 -17.52 -7.22 -60.03
CA ILE A 783 -18.33 -5.98 -59.92
C ILE A 783 -19.48 -6.04 -60.93
N TYR A 784 -20.71 -5.93 -60.44
CA TYR A 784 -21.95 -5.98 -61.21
C TYR A 784 -22.77 -4.69 -60.99
N LYS A 785 -23.47 -4.23 -62.02
CA LYS A 785 -24.31 -3.03 -62.01
C LYS A 785 -25.72 -3.36 -62.49
N PHE A 786 -26.74 -2.98 -61.72
CA PHE A 786 -28.15 -3.11 -62.12
C PHE A 786 -28.47 -2.16 -63.28
N GLN A 787 -29.39 -2.57 -64.15
CA GLN A 787 -29.88 -1.73 -65.27
C GLN A 787 -31.35 -1.31 -65.11
N GLY A 788 -32.09 -1.87 -64.15
CA GLY A 788 -33.38 -1.33 -63.70
C GLY A 788 -33.22 -0.10 -62.79
N ALA A 789 -34.31 0.57 -62.45
CA ALA A 789 -34.32 1.69 -61.51
C ALA A 789 -34.39 1.17 -60.05
N PRO A 790 -33.33 1.36 -59.23
CA PRO A 790 -33.34 0.89 -57.83
C PRO A 790 -33.95 1.95 -56.89
N PRO A 791 -34.44 1.56 -55.70
CA PRO A 791 -34.79 2.52 -54.66
C PRO A 791 -33.54 3.28 -54.17
N TYR A 792 -33.64 4.61 -54.05
CA TYR A 792 -32.50 5.46 -53.69
C TYR A 792 -32.23 5.45 -52.17
N ALA A 793 -31.05 4.95 -51.78
CA ALA A 793 -30.56 5.05 -50.42
C ALA A 793 -30.21 6.51 -50.05
N ARG A 794 -30.49 6.92 -48.81
CA ARG A 794 -30.41 8.31 -48.36
C ARG A 794 -29.01 8.71 -47.89
N SER A 795 -28.05 8.84 -48.82
CA SER A 795 -26.67 9.31 -48.51
C SER A 795 -26.21 10.49 -49.35
N SER A 796 -26.04 11.64 -48.69
CA SER A 796 -25.13 12.77 -49.01
C SER A 796 -25.11 13.38 -50.43
N ILE A 797 -25.57 14.63 -50.54
CA ILE A 797 -24.96 15.69 -51.38
C ILE A 797 -25.09 17.05 -50.65
N PRO A 798 -24.38 18.13 -51.03
CA PRO A 798 -23.83 19.09 -50.08
C PRO A 798 -24.52 20.46 -50.06
N HIS A 799 -24.11 21.32 -49.12
CA HIS A 799 -23.61 22.67 -49.43
C HIS A 799 -22.70 23.19 -48.31
#